data_AF-G8TKW4-F1
#
_entry.id   AF-G8TKW4-F1
#
_cell.length_a   1.000
_cell.length_b   1.000
_cell.length_c   1.000
_cell.angle_alpha   90.00
_cell.angle_beta   90.00
_cell.angle_gamma   90.00
#
_symmetry.space_group_name_H-M   'P 1'
#
loop_
_entity.id
_entity.type
_entity.pdbx_description
1 polymer ?
#
loop_
_entity_poly.entity_id
_entity_poly.type
_entity_poly.pdbx_seq_one_letter_code
_entity_poly.pdbx_strand_id
1 'polypeptide(L)'
;MRKSIYVLLLLLPCCAWAGDFDGVMQLAKRRVSWLVNNLAFKKMEACDKKEAFQLQTKNGKIMIAATGPNAAAVGLNWYLKYYCHRSMSHMGDNLSPVSSLPVVTEAVTIDAASQYRYALNYCTYNYTMSFYSWSDWEHELDWMALNGVNLMLVANGEEAVWQNVLRRTGFSEKETSDFITGPAYNAWWLMGNIEGWGGPMPQSQIDSRKILVQKMIARMQALGIEPVMPGFYGMVPHNFNTKSKARVITQGNWGAFIRPAILDPTDTAFDRVAGIFYEETKKLYGRNIRFFSGDPFHEGGITNGVNLGKAGANIQKAMQQYFPGAIWVLQGWQDNPKKELLAETDKSALLIQELFGENTNNWETRNGYEGTPFIWCCVNNFGERPGLNGKLERYAGEVYRAATGPFREYMKGVGIMPEGINNNPASYDLVLELGWHNQPVETGKWINDYVKARYGKANDQIATAWTLFLQTIYSNPGYQEGPPENILCARPALQVKSVSSWGKLKKGYDTALFEKGVQAFAAAAPLFGNSETYKIDLINFTRQVLSNRADTVFASLVTAYKEENTVAFNAAAEAFLSLHALTNELLNSHSYYRLTSYQQQALRSGNTPIERKNNLHNAMMLITYWGENNRQEDYLHEYAYKEWGGMMTTFYQQRWKLYFDYLRNNLAGKSVTPPDFFAWEREWVTQNEQVKSEVQPYPSLEKVVRKVLPLQTAHAQKKIGNETHEQKEKRMAWWTHDRFGMFIHWGLYSQAARHEWVKRWERMSNEQYQPYFDTFNPDMFDPKTWAKQAKAAGMKYAVLTTKHHEGFCLFDSKFTDYKSTKTKANRDLVKEFVDAFRAEGIRVGFYYSLIDWHHPDFTVDGVHPLQPKSEADSDYAKINKGRDWNKYKAYLHNQVRELLTNYGKIDILWLDFSYPNSNGHGKGKSDWGSVELLKMIRQLQPGIIVDNRLDLDEYSDGADFATPEQVKPSELQSEYGGMPFETCQTFSGSWGYFRDENSWKSNRELLTLLITAVSKSGNLILNVGPTARGYFDYRAVHALDSIGVWMKYNQQAIYGCTQAPAEYKAPENTLLTYNPVTKKIYLHLMQYDQSTLTLSGYKGKIKYAQFLHDNSEIKYQPVGDNTNDLQIKLPQKPNVEIPVIELTLQP
;
A
#
# COMPACT_ATOMS: atom_id res chain seq x y z
N MET A 1 -4.51 -54.47 18.39
CA MET A 1 -4.60 -55.22 17.12
C MET A 1 -5.98 -55.91 17.07
N ARG A 2 -6.73 -55.72 15.98
CA ARG A 2 -7.93 -56.44 15.50
C ARG A 2 -9.35 -56.07 16.02
N LYS A 3 -10.02 -55.30 15.14
CA LYS A 3 -11.29 -55.59 14.41
C LYS A 3 -12.64 -55.49 15.13
N SER A 4 -13.27 -54.31 14.92
CA SER A 4 -14.57 -54.05 14.27
C SER A 4 -15.73 -55.06 14.41
N ILE A 5 -16.81 -54.60 15.07
CA ILE A 5 -18.19 -55.07 14.91
C ILE A 5 -19.10 -53.84 14.72
N TYR A 6 -20.05 -53.97 13.79
CA TYR A 6 -21.08 -53.03 13.36
C TYR A 6 -22.05 -52.60 14.47
N VAL A 7 -22.51 -51.34 14.43
CA VAL A 7 -23.85 -50.96 14.89
C VAL A 7 -24.48 -49.98 13.91
N LEU A 8 -25.55 -50.44 13.26
CA LEU A 8 -26.58 -49.64 12.60
C LEU A 8 -27.33 -48.82 13.67
N LEU A 9 -27.46 -47.50 13.51
CA LEU A 9 -28.42 -46.69 14.25
C LEU A 9 -29.08 -45.66 13.34
N LEU A 10 -30.30 -46.02 12.93
CA LEU A 10 -31.49 -45.19 12.70
C LEU A 10 -31.28 -43.72 12.27
N LEU A 11 -31.49 -43.49 10.97
CA LEU A 11 -31.81 -42.20 10.37
C LEU A 11 -33.21 -41.74 10.83
N LEU A 12 -33.27 -40.86 11.83
CA LEU A 12 -34.39 -39.95 12.03
C LEU A 12 -34.08 -38.65 11.27
N PRO A 13 -34.98 -38.13 10.42
CA PRO A 13 -34.78 -36.83 9.80
C PRO A 13 -34.92 -35.77 10.89
N CYS A 14 -33.79 -35.26 11.37
CA CYS A 14 -33.76 -34.09 12.21
C CYS A 14 -34.18 -32.89 11.34
N CYS A 15 -35.50 -32.67 11.21
CA CYS A 15 -36.04 -31.38 10.79
C CYS A 15 -35.71 -30.38 11.91
N ALA A 16 -34.51 -29.84 11.88
CA ALA A 16 -34.19 -28.64 12.63
C ALA A 16 -35.14 -27.55 12.16
N TRP A 17 -35.96 -27.04 13.08
CA TRP A 17 -36.76 -25.84 12.84
C TRP A 17 -35.77 -24.69 12.61
N ALA A 18 -35.58 -24.30 11.34
CA ALA A 18 -34.76 -23.16 10.97
C ALA A 18 -35.33 -21.90 11.62
N GLY A 19 -34.49 -21.11 12.27
CA GLY A 19 -34.88 -19.80 12.79
C GLY A 19 -35.19 -18.85 11.63
N ASP A 20 -36.07 -17.86 11.88
CA ASP A 20 -36.28 -16.77 10.93
C ASP A 20 -34.92 -16.12 10.58
N PHE A 21 -34.57 -16.12 9.28
CA PHE A 21 -33.35 -15.52 8.71
C PHE A 21 -32.00 -16.12 9.18
N ASP A 22 -31.92 -17.44 9.39
CA ASP A 22 -30.66 -18.14 9.74
C ASP A 22 -29.46 -17.78 8.85
N GLY A 23 -29.67 -17.59 7.55
CA GLY A 23 -28.60 -17.20 6.60
C GLY A 23 -27.98 -15.83 6.91
N VAL A 24 -28.77 -14.89 7.42
CA VAL A 24 -28.34 -13.55 7.86
C VAL A 24 -27.72 -13.63 9.25
N MET A 25 -28.24 -14.48 10.14
CA MET A 25 -27.59 -14.75 11.42
C MET A 25 -26.17 -15.34 11.24
N GLN A 26 -25.98 -16.23 10.25
CA GLN A 26 -24.65 -16.74 9.89
C GLN A 26 -23.74 -15.64 9.32
N LEU A 27 -24.28 -14.73 8.51
CA LEU A 27 -23.56 -13.53 8.05
C LEU A 27 -23.08 -12.71 9.25
N ALA A 28 -23.98 -12.40 10.18
CA ALA A 28 -23.65 -11.64 11.38
C ALA A 28 -22.58 -12.35 12.24
N LYS A 29 -22.65 -13.68 12.38
CA LYS A 29 -21.61 -14.46 13.07
C LYS A 29 -20.23 -14.35 12.43
N ARG A 30 -20.14 -14.28 11.11
CA ARG A 30 -18.85 -14.11 10.41
C ARG A 30 -18.33 -12.69 10.47
N ARG A 31 -19.20 -11.69 10.28
CA ARG A 31 -18.78 -10.30 10.03
C ARG A 31 -18.82 -9.41 11.28
N VAL A 32 -19.74 -9.66 12.20
CA VAL A 32 -19.98 -8.86 13.40
C VAL A 32 -20.35 -9.74 14.60
N SER A 33 -19.50 -10.73 14.90
CA SER A 33 -19.72 -11.72 15.96
C SER A 33 -20.03 -11.11 17.34
N TRP A 34 -19.48 -9.92 17.61
CA TRP A 34 -19.72 -9.13 18.82
C TRP A 34 -21.17 -8.66 18.99
N LEU A 35 -21.94 -8.56 17.91
CA LEU A 35 -23.33 -8.11 17.94
C LEU A 35 -24.32 -9.27 18.17
N VAL A 36 -23.93 -10.51 17.85
CA VAL A 36 -24.85 -11.66 17.72
C VAL A 36 -25.68 -11.92 18.97
N ASN A 37 -25.10 -11.80 20.16
CA ASN A 37 -25.83 -12.04 21.42
C ASN A 37 -26.92 -10.99 21.72
N ASN A 38 -26.79 -9.81 21.10
CA ASN A 38 -27.70 -8.68 21.23
C ASN A 38 -28.53 -8.45 19.97
N LEU A 39 -28.47 -9.37 19.00
CA LEU A 39 -29.20 -9.30 17.74
C LEU A 39 -30.38 -10.27 17.77
N ALA A 40 -31.55 -9.81 17.35
CA ALA A 40 -32.72 -10.64 17.17
C ALA A 40 -33.42 -10.31 15.86
N PHE A 41 -33.93 -11.34 15.21
CA PHE A 41 -34.66 -11.24 13.96
C PHE A 41 -36.12 -11.64 14.16
N LYS A 42 -37.01 -11.00 13.40
CA LYS A 42 -38.44 -11.32 13.39
C LYS A 42 -38.99 -11.21 11.98
N LYS A 43 -39.78 -12.18 11.52
CA LYS A 43 -40.51 -12.02 10.26
C LYS A 43 -41.61 -10.95 10.37
N MET A 44 -41.75 -10.13 9.34
CA MET A 44 -42.87 -9.20 9.15
C MET A 44 -43.57 -9.45 7.82
N GLU A 45 -44.84 -9.05 7.71
CA GLU A 45 -45.58 -9.15 6.45
C GLU A 45 -45.17 -8.03 5.50
N ALA A 46 -45.13 -8.33 4.21
CA ALA A 46 -44.86 -7.34 3.18
C ALA A 46 -46.11 -6.48 2.94
N CYS A 47 -45.97 -5.16 3.06
CA CYS A 47 -46.98 -4.21 2.58
C CYS A 47 -46.81 -4.06 1.06
N ASP A 48 -47.90 -4.18 0.29
CA ASP A 48 -47.91 -4.02 -1.17
C ASP A 48 -46.83 -4.83 -1.94
N LYS A 49 -46.45 -6.01 -1.41
CA LYS A 49 -45.38 -6.89 -1.95
C LYS A 49 -43.98 -6.24 -2.01
N LYS A 50 -43.76 -5.12 -1.31
CA LYS A 50 -42.44 -4.49 -1.21
C LYS A 50 -41.61 -5.12 -0.10
N GLU A 51 -40.30 -5.14 -0.30
CA GLU A 51 -39.37 -5.49 0.77
C GLU A 51 -39.29 -4.35 1.79
N ALA A 52 -39.25 -4.69 3.08
CA ALA A 52 -39.16 -3.72 4.15
C ALA A 52 -38.45 -4.31 5.36
N PHE A 53 -37.86 -3.43 6.16
CA PHE A 53 -37.36 -3.78 7.48
C PHE A 53 -37.72 -2.71 8.53
N GLN A 54 -37.73 -3.11 9.79
CA GLN A 54 -37.92 -2.25 10.93
C GLN A 54 -36.84 -2.51 11.99
N LEU A 55 -36.26 -1.44 12.53
CA LEU A 55 -35.27 -1.47 13.60
C LEU A 55 -35.87 -0.94 14.89
N GLN A 56 -35.68 -1.67 15.98
CA GLN A 56 -36.03 -1.18 17.33
C GLN A 56 -35.22 -1.92 18.39
N THR A 57 -34.77 -1.23 19.44
CA THR A 57 -34.18 -1.91 20.61
C THR A 57 -35.28 -2.39 21.55
N LYS A 58 -35.33 -3.70 21.82
CA LYS A 58 -36.26 -4.32 22.78
C LYS A 58 -35.50 -5.23 23.73
N ASN A 59 -35.75 -5.09 25.04
CA ASN A 59 -35.13 -5.92 26.07
C ASN A 59 -33.59 -5.99 25.96
N GLY A 60 -32.96 -4.84 25.65
CA GLY A 60 -31.50 -4.73 25.48
C GLY A 60 -30.94 -5.33 24.19
N LYS A 61 -31.80 -5.79 23.26
CA LYS A 61 -31.39 -6.34 21.96
C LYS A 61 -31.87 -5.46 20.81
N ILE A 62 -31.06 -5.31 19.78
CA ILE A 62 -31.51 -4.76 18.50
C ILE A 62 -32.39 -5.81 17.81
N MET A 63 -33.67 -5.48 17.66
CA MET A 63 -34.66 -6.27 16.94
C MET A 63 -34.75 -5.76 15.51
N ILE A 64 -34.51 -6.65 14.55
CA ILE A 64 -34.67 -6.39 13.12
C ILE A 64 -35.86 -7.21 12.63
N ALA A 65 -37.00 -6.55 12.43
CA ALA A 65 -38.13 -7.16 11.77
C ALA A 65 -37.99 -6.97 10.25
N ALA A 66 -38.23 -7.99 9.44
CA ALA A 66 -38.02 -7.90 7.99
C ALA A 66 -38.95 -8.81 7.19
N THR A 67 -39.23 -8.45 5.93
CA THR A 67 -40.10 -9.21 5.03
C THR A 67 -39.43 -10.47 4.45
N GLY A 68 -38.10 -10.47 4.40
CA GLY A 68 -37.29 -11.55 3.84
C GLY A 68 -35.81 -11.45 4.24
N PRO A 69 -34.99 -12.46 3.90
CA PRO A 69 -33.57 -12.49 4.27
C PRO A 69 -32.77 -11.28 3.76
N ASN A 70 -33.05 -10.79 2.54
CA ASN A 70 -32.33 -9.65 1.99
C ASN A 70 -32.63 -8.36 2.77
N ALA A 71 -33.91 -8.06 3.00
CA ALA A 71 -34.32 -6.94 3.84
C ALA A 71 -33.77 -7.02 5.28
N ALA A 72 -33.67 -8.23 5.85
CA ALA A 72 -33.03 -8.43 7.16
C ALA A 72 -31.53 -8.10 7.14
N ALA A 73 -30.82 -8.46 6.08
CA ALA A 73 -29.41 -8.11 5.90
C ALA A 73 -29.22 -6.60 5.72
N VAL A 74 -30.09 -5.92 4.97
CA VAL A 74 -30.06 -4.45 4.86
C VAL A 74 -30.38 -3.80 6.19
N GLY A 75 -31.37 -4.28 6.94
CA GLY A 75 -31.65 -3.77 8.28
C GLY A 75 -30.46 -3.91 9.22
N LEU A 76 -29.72 -5.02 9.13
CA LEU A 76 -28.47 -5.20 9.87
C LEU A 76 -27.43 -4.15 9.44
N ASN A 77 -27.22 -3.97 8.14
CA ASN A 77 -26.27 -2.98 7.64
C ASN A 77 -26.69 -1.54 8.00
N TRP A 78 -27.98 -1.24 7.99
CA TRP A 78 -28.52 0.07 8.35
C TRP A 78 -28.23 0.40 9.81
N TYR A 79 -28.40 -0.57 10.71
CA TYR A 79 -28.00 -0.44 12.10
C TYR A 79 -26.48 -0.27 12.24
N LEU A 80 -25.69 -1.06 11.50
CA LEU A 80 -24.23 -0.96 11.51
C LEU A 80 -23.75 0.41 11.02
N LYS A 81 -24.28 0.91 9.91
CA LYS A 81 -23.87 2.16 9.26
C LYS A 81 -24.29 3.40 10.06
N TYR A 82 -25.59 3.55 10.34
CA TYR A 82 -26.12 4.79 10.90
C TYR A 82 -26.06 4.88 12.42
N TYR A 83 -25.97 3.75 13.11
CA TYR A 83 -25.93 3.73 14.57
C TYR A 83 -24.55 3.31 15.09
N CYS A 84 -24.01 2.20 14.59
CA CYS A 84 -22.71 1.70 15.08
C CYS A 84 -21.51 2.36 14.40
N HIS A 85 -21.72 3.08 13.30
CA HIS A 85 -20.67 3.64 12.44
C HIS A 85 -19.66 2.58 12.01
N ARG A 86 -20.17 1.51 11.38
CA ARG A 86 -19.43 0.38 10.82
C ARG A 86 -19.82 0.18 9.37
N SER A 87 -18.88 -0.31 8.56
CA SER A 87 -19.09 -0.54 7.13
C SER A 87 -18.27 -1.72 6.65
N MET A 88 -18.78 -2.41 5.63
CA MET A 88 -18.07 -3.43 4.85
C MET A 88 -17.93 -2.92 3.42
N SER A 89 -16.77 -3.11 2.77
CA SER A 89 -16.57 -2.66 1.37
C SER A 89 -15.53 -3.50 0.64
N HIS A 90 -15.49 -3.43 -0.69
CA HIS A 90 -14.43 -4.06 -1.51
C HIS A 90 -13.03 -3.50 -1.24
N MET A 91 -12.95 -2.31 -0.63
CA MET A 91 -11.71 -1.59 -0.36
C MET A 91 -11.56 -1.37 1.15
N GLY A 92 -11.51 -2.49 1.88
CA GLY A 92 -11.32 -2.56 3.34
C GLY A 92 -12.61 -2.50 4.14
N ASP A 93 -12.57 -3.08 5.34
CA ASP A 93 -13.70 -3.17 6.25
C ASP A 93 -13.47 -2.33 7.52
N ASN A 94 -14.54 -1.80 8.09
CA ASN A 94 -14.59 -1.21 9.43
C ASN A 94 -15.71 -1.90 10.24
N LEU A 95 -15.42 -3.08 10.77
CA LEU A 95 -16.40 -3.95 11.43
C LEU A 95 -16.06 -4.28 12.90
N SER A 96 -15.06 -3.59 13.47
CA SER A 96 -14.62 -3.79 14.87
C SER A 96 -15.76 -3.55 15.88
N PRO A 97 -15.72 -4.13 17.09
CA PRO A 97 -16.73 -3.87 18.11
C PRO A 97 -16.89 -2.37 18.46
N VAL A 98 -18.07 -1.99 18.92
CA VAL A 98 -18.34 -0.67 19.53
C VAL A 98 -18.22 -0.76 21.06
N SER A 99 -17.91 0.35 21.73
CA SER A 99 -17.80 0.39 23.20
C SER A 99 -19.12 0.14 23.91
N SER A 100 -20.23 0.58 23.31
CA SER A 100 -21.59 0.35 23.77
C SER A 100 -22.51 0.26 22.56
N LEU A 101 -23.50 -0.63 22.61
CA LEU A 101 -24.47 -0.78 21.53
C LEU A 101 -25.44 0.42 21.54
N PRO A 102 -25.55 1.16 20.43
CA PRO A 102 -26.52 2.25 20.32
C PRO A 102 -27.95 1.76 20.48
N VAL A 103 -28.77 2.51 21.22
CA VAL A 103 -30.19 2.19 21.41
C VAL A 103 -31.02 2.87 20.33
N VAL A 104 -31.86 2.09 19.66
CA VAL A 104 -32.89 2.56 18.72
C VAL A 104 -34.20 2.67 19.48
N THR A 105 -34.49 3.85 20.03
CA THR A 105 -35.63 4.09 20.94
C THR A 105 -36.97 4.03 20.22
N GLU A 106 -37.07 4.72 19.08
CA GLU A 106 -38.25 4.73 18.21
C GLU A 106 -38.10 3.71 17.09
N ALA A 107 -39.19 3.03 16.74
CA ALA A 107 -39.15 2.06 15.66
C ALA A 107 -38.92 2.79 14.33
N VAL A 108 -37.84 2.43 13.62
CA VAL A 108 -37.52 2.98 12.29
C VAL A 108 -37.88 1.94 11.25
N THR A 109 -38.87 2.24 10.40
CA THR A 109 -39.27 1.39 9.28
C THR A 109 -38.79 1.98 7.96
N ILE A 110 -38.15 1.17 7.13
CA ILE A 110 -37.69 1.55 5.79
C ILE A 110 -38.26 0.55 4.78
N ASP A 111 -38.96 1.09 3.77
CA ASP A 111 -39.50 0.34 2.65
C ASP A 111 -38.58 0.48 1.43
N ALA A 112 -38.33 -0.62 0.74
CA ALA A 112 -37.60 -0.60 -0.53
C ALA A 112 -38.39 0.23 -1.57
N ALA A 113 -37.70 1.18 -2.21
CA ALA A 113 -38.21 1.92 -3.36
C ALA A 113 -38.17 1.06 -4.63
N SER A 114 -37.19 0.17 -4.71
CA SER A 114 -36.86 -0.65 -5.88
C SER A 114 -37.15 -2.14 -5.65
N GLN A 115 -37.78 -2.77 -6.64
CA GLN A 115 -38.00 -4.22 -6.66
C GLN A 115 -36.67 -4.97 -6.78
N TYR A 116 -35.79 -4.52 -7.67
CA TYR A 116 -34.48 -5.12 -7.91
C TYR A 116 -33.34 -4.18 -7.53
N ARG A 117 -32.33 -4.73 -6.84
CA ARG A 117 -31.02 -4.10 -6.69
C ARG A 117 -30.01 -5.09 -7.26
N TYR A 118 -29.45 -4.74 -8.40
CA TYR A 118 -28.66 -5.62 -9.23
C TYR A 118 -27.16 -5.42 -9.01
N ALA A 119 -26.38 -6.51 -9.14
CA ALA A 119 -24.93 -6.42 -9.14
C ALA A 119 -24.27 -7.24 -10.27
N LEU A 120 -23.15 -6.67 -10.72
CA LEU A 120 -22.10 -7.22 -11.59
C LEU A 120 -22.33 -7.11 -13.10
N ASN A 121 -21.23 -6.81 -13.77
CA ASN A 121 -21.06 -6.94 -15.21
C ASN A 121 -20.44 -8.32 -15.52
N TYR A 122 -20.60 -8.82 -16.75
CA TYR A 122 -19.80 -9.96 -17.21
C TYR A 122 -18.30 -9.66 -17.02
N CYS A 123 -17.84 -8.47 -17.40
CA CYS A 123 -16.43 -8.07 -17.30
C CYS A 123 -15.87 -8.16 -15.86
N THR A 124 -16.70 -7.99 -14.82
CA THR A 124 -16.27 -8.10 -13.41
C THR A 124 -15.66 -9.47 -13.12
N TYR A 125 -16.16 -10.51 -13.79
CA TYR A 125 -15.65 -11.87 -13.67
C TYR A 125 -14.23 -12.04 -14.19
N ASN A 126 -13.76 -11.16 -15.08
CA ASN A 126 -12.43 -11.25 -15.64
C ASN A 126 -11.46 -10.27 -14.99
N TYR A 127 -11.83 -9.00 -14.85
CA TYR A 127 -10.89 -8.02 -14.31
C TYR A 127 -10.69 -8.17 -12.80
N THR A 128 -11.73 -8.55 -12.06
CA THR A 128 -11.65 -8.69 -10.60
C THR A 128 -11.69 -10.14 -10.13
N MET A 129 -12.63 -10.95 -10.64
CA MET A 129 -13.03 -12.20 -9.98
C MET A 129 -12.47 -13.49 -10.62
N SER A 130 -11.56 -13.37 -11.60
CA SER A 130 -11.02 -14.51 -12.37
C SER A 130 -10.50 -15.65 -11.49
N PHE A 131 -9.86 -15.28 -10.38
CA PHE A 131 -9.14 -16.20 -9.50
C PHE A 131 -9.69 -16.20 -8.07
N TYR A 132 -10.92 -15.73 -7.87
CA TYR A 132 -11.57 -15.72 -6.56
C TYR A 132 -11.75 -17.15 -6.02
N SER A 133 -11.37 -17.32 -4.76
CA SER A 133 -11.65 -18.50 -3.96
C SER A 133 -13.05 -18.43 -3.33
N TRP A 134 -13.49 -19.50 -2.65
CA TRP A 134 -14.76 -19.46 -1.92
C TRP A 134 -14.78 -18.39 -0.82
N SER A 135 -13.66 -18.14 -0.12
CA SER A 135 -13.63 -17.10 0.92
C SER A 135 -13.82 -15.70 0.33
N ASP A 136 -13.30 -15.46 -0.87
CA ASP A 136 -13.50 -14.18 -1.57
C ASP A 136 -14.98 -14.02 -1.95
N TRP A 137 -15.60 -15.07 -2.52
CA TRP A 137 -17.03 -15.08 -2.83
C TRP A 137 -17.94 -15.01 -1.60
N GLU A 138 -17.56 -15.60 -0.47
CA GLU A 138 -18.33 -15.50 0.78
C GLU A 138 -18.28 -14.08 1.36
N HIS A 139 -17.16 -13.36 1.18
CA HIS A 139 -17.08 -11.93 1.48
C HIS A 139 -17.97 -11.12 0.54
N GLU A 140 -17.87 -11.36 -0.77
CA GLU A 140 -18.65 -10.65 -1.79
C GLU A 140 -20.16 -10.81 -1.56
N LEU A 141 -20.64 -12.04 -1.35
CA LEU A 141 -22.07 -12.31 -1.12
C LEU A 141 -22.57 -11.72 0.20
N ASP A 142 -21.74 -11.68 1.24
CA ASP A 142 -22.08 -11.03 2.50
C ASP A 142 -22.18 -9.49 2.32
N TRP A 143 -21.24 -8.88 1.60
CA TRP A 143 -21.28 -7.45 1.26
C TRP A 143 -22.50 -7.11 0.40
N MET A 144 -22.78 -7.92 -0.63
CA MET A 144 -23.93 -7.77 -1.51
C MET A 144 -25.25 -7.79 -0.74
N ALA A 145 -25.43 -8.76 0.17
CA ALA A 145 -26.63 -8.85 0.99
C ALA A 145 -26.76 -7.66 1.96
N LEU A 146 -25.68 -7.23 2.59
CA LEU A 146 -25.68 -6.05 3.48
C LEU A 146 -26.05 -4.76 2.71
N ASN A 147 -25.66 -4.65 1.44
CA ASN A 147 -26.02 -3.52 0.58
C ASN A 147 -27.32 -3.73 -0.21
N GLY A 148 -28.05 -4.81 0.08
CA GLY A 148 -29.39 -5.05 -0.44
C GLY A 148 -29.46 -5.53 -1.87
N VAL A 149 -28.35 -6.00 -2.46
CA VAL A 149 -28.36 -6.71 -3.74
C VAL A 149 -29.25 -7.93 -3.60
N ASN A 150 -30.29 -8.03 -4.41
CA ASN A 150 -31.20 -9.16 -4.44
C ASN A 150 -31.26 -9.85 -5.81
N LEU A 151 -30.52 -9.33 -6.80
CA LEU A 151 -30.37 -9.90 -8.13
C LEU A 151 -28.90 -9.79 -8.56
N MET A 152 -28.27 -10.86 -9.02
CA MET A 152 -26.83 -10.87 -9.29
C MET A 152 -26.46 -11.78 -10.46
N LEU A 153 -25.60 -11.31 -11.36
CA LEU A 153 -25.02 -12.15 -12.42
C LEU A 153 -24.14 -13.26 -11.85
N VAL A 154 -24.28 -14.48 -12.37
CA VAL A 154 -23.46 -15.65 -12.07
C VAL A 154 -22.88 -16.22 -13.37
N ALA A 155 -21.73 -15.71 -13.81
CA ALA A 155 -21.13 -16.08 -15.10
C ALA A 155 -20.10 -17.23 -15.02
N ASN A 156 -19.45 -17.43 -13.86
CA ASN A 156 -18.55 -18.57 -13.67
C ASN A 156 -19.32 -19.91 -13.70
N GLY A 157 -18.63 -21.01 -14.02
CA GLY A 157 -19.18 -22.36 -14.01
C GLY A 157 -19.94 -22.73 -15.29
N GLU A 158 -20.17 -21.77 -16.17
CA GLU A 158 -20.81 -21.98 -17.47
C GLU A 158 -19.93 -22.83 -18.41
N GLU A 159 -18.62 -22.89 -18.16
CA GLU A 159 -17.70 -23.79 -18.86
C GLU A 159 -18.13 -25.25 -18.74
N ALA A 160 -18.68 -25.66 -17.59
CA ALA A 160 -19.14 -27.03 -17.36
C ALA A 160 -20.43 -27.35 -18.13
N VAL A 161 -21.33 -26.37 -18.27
CA VAL A 161 -22.55 -26.49 -19.08
C VAL A 161 -22.15 -26.65 -20.54
N TRP A 162 -21.33 -25.73 -21.07
CA TRP A 162 -20.86 -25.79 -22.46
C TRP A 162 -20.05 -27.03 -22.77
N GLN A 163 -19.18 -27.48 -21.87
CA GLN A 163 -18.45 -28.73 -22.05
C GLN A 163 -19.42 -29.91 -22.28
N ASN A 164 -20.52 -29.99 -21.52
CA ASN A 164 -21.51 -31.05 -21.70
C ASN A 164 -22.34 -30.85 -22.97
N VAL A 165 -22.70 -29.60 -23.31
CA VAL A 165 -23.40 -29.26 -24.56
C VAL A 165 -22.59 -29.74 -25.76
N LEU A 166 -21.31 -29.38 -25.81
CA LEU A 166 -20.42 -29.68 -26.93
C LEU A 166 -20.23 -31.19 -27.13
N ARG A 167 -20.01 -31.93 -26.05
CA ARG A 167 -19.98 -33.41 -26.05
C ARG A 167 -21.28 -33.99 -26.62
N ARG A 168 -22.44 -33.50 -26.17
CA ARG A 168 -23.78 -33.95 -26.63
C ARG A 168 -24.09 -33.51 -28.07
N THR A 169 -23.35 -32.55 -28.63
CA THR A 169 -23.44 -32.14 -30.04
C THR A 169 -22.35 -32.75 -30.93
N GLY A 170 -21.52 -33.67 -30.42
CA GLY A 170 -20.56 -34.43 -31.22
C GLY A 170 -19.19 -33.78 -31.40
N PHE A 171 -18.84 -32.79 -30.56
CA PHE A 171 -17.50 -32.23 -30.48
C PHE A 171 -16.60 -33.14 -29.63
N SER A 172 -15.35 -33.31 -30.07
CA SER A 172 -14.30 -33.98 -29.32
C SER A 172 -13.82 -33.13 -28.14
N GLU A 173 -13.07 -33.73 -27.21
CA GLU A 173 -12.45 -32.99 -26.10
C GLU A 173 -11.51 -31.89 -26.59
N LYS A 174 -10.77 -32.13 -27.69
CA LYS A 174 -9.89 -31.13 -28.28
C LYS A 174 -10.68 -29.94 -28.83
N GLU A 175 -11.72 -30.19 -29.63
CA GLU A 175 -12.55 -29.11 -30.18
C GLU A 175 -13.30 -28.36 -29.07
N THR A 176 -13.70 -29.05 -28.00
CA THR A 176 -14.30 -28.42 -26.81
C THR A 176 -13.31 -27.50 -26.11
N SER A 177 -12.07 -27.95 -25.94
CA SER A 177 -10.99 -27.19 -25.34
C SER A 177 -10.53 -26.00 -26.20
N ASP A 178 -10.74 -26.05 -27.51
CA ASP A 178 -10.43 -24.96 -28.43
C ASP A 178 -11.50 -23.87 -28.43
N PHE A 179 -12.71 -24.19 -27.98
CA PHE A 179 -13.81 -23.22 -27.87
C PHE A 179 -13.81 -22.49 -26.53
N ILE A 180 -13.61 -23.21 -25.43
CA ILE A 180 -13.62 -22.64 -24.07
C ILE A 180 -12.33 -21.85 -23.83
N THR A 181 -12.45 -20.59 -23.43
CA THR A 181 -11.32 -19.69 -23.17
C THR A 181 -10.52 -20.05 -21.92
N GLY A 182 -9.38 -19.38 -21.73
CA GLY A 182 -8.62 -19.42 -20.49
C GLY A 182 -9.36 -18.84 -19.26
N PRO A 183 -8.81 -19.04 -18.06
CA PRO A 183 -9.44 -18.67 -16.79
C PRO A 183 -9.72 -17.18 -16.62
N ALA A 184 -9.04 -16.31 -17.37
CA ALA A 184 -9.19 -14.85 -17.24
C ALA A 184 -10.07 -14.21 -18.33
N TYR A 185 -10.75 -15.01 -19.16
CA TYR A 185 -11.41 -14.54 -20.39
C TYR A 185 -12.85 -15.04 -20.60
N ASN A 186 -13.44 -15.74 -19.61
CA ASN A 186 -14.77 -16.32 -19.75
C ASN A 186 -15.89 -15.27 -19.95
N ALA A 187 -15.72 -14.02 -19.54
CA ALA A 187 -16.74 -12.97 -19.74
C ALA A 187 -16.94 -12.65 -21.23
N TRP A 188 -15.88 -12.33 -21.95
CA TRP A 188 -15.94 -12.01 -23.38
C TRP A 188 -16.34 -13.20 -24.23
N TRP A 189 -16.05 -14.41 -23.76
CA TRP A 189 -16.57 -15.63 -24.39
C TRP A 189 -18.09 -15.73 -24.25
N LEU A 190 -18.63 -15.56 -23.04
CA LEU A 190 -20.07 -15.64 -22.80
C LEU A 190 -20.87 -14.49 -23.44
N MET A 191 -20.21 -13.36 -23.74
CA MET A 191 -20.78 -12.27 -24.54
C MET A 191 -20.62 -12.50 -26.08
N GLY A 192 -19.99 -13.60 -26.49
CA GLY A 192 -19.84 -13.98 -27.90
C GLY A 192 -18.81 -13.13 -28.67
N ASN A 193 -17.80 -12.58 -27.99
CA ASN A 193 -16.73 -11.80 -28.61
C ASN A 193 -15.51 -12.64 -28.98
N ILE A 194 -15.19 -13.67 -28.20
CA ILE A 194 -13.99 -14.48 -28.38
C ILE A 194 -14.30 -15.96 -28.17
N GLU A 195 -13.50 -16.86 -28.76
CA GLU A 195 -13.43 -18.27 -28.39
C GLU A 195 -11.97 -18.73 -28.26
N GLY A 196 -11.71 -19.68 -27.36
CA GLY A 196 -10.40 -20.34 -27.18
C GLY A 196 -9.27 -19.50 -26.57
N TRP A 197 -9.32 -18.17 -26.64
CA TRP A 197 -8.23 -17.30 -26.19
C TRP A 197 -7.84 -17.50 -24.72
N GLY A 198 -6.53 -17.50 -24.45
CA GLY A 198 -5.95 -17.78 -23.13
C GLY A 198 -6.07 -19.25 -22.70
N GLY A 199 -6.68 -20.10 -23.53
CA GLY A 199 -6.91 -21.51 -23.27
C GLY A 199 -5.66 -22.38 -23.40
N PRO A 200 -5.77 -23.67 -23.04
CA PRO A 200 -7.01 -24.32 -22.61
C PRO A 200 -7.38 -24.00 -21.14
N MET A 201 -8.68 -23.95 -20.83
CA MET A 201 -9.14 -24.00 -19.45
C MET A 201 -8.78 -25.36 -18.83
N PRO A 202 -8.03 -25.40 -17.71
CA PRO A 202 -7.77 -26.66 -17.02
C PRO A 202 -9.07 -27.34 -16.57
N GLN A 203 -9.18 -28.66 -16.78
CA GLN A 203 -10.36 -29.42 -16.35
C GLN A 203 -10.64 -29.27 -14.84
N SER A 204 -9.59 -29.22 -14.02
CA SER A 204 -9.72 -29.04 -12.57
C SER A 204 -10.34 -27.68 -12.19
N GLN A 205 -10.20 -26.67 -13.06
CA GLN A 205 -10.84 -25.35 -12.89
C GLN A 205 -12.29 -25.36 -13.32
N ILE A 206 -12.64 -26.03 -14.42
CA ILE A 206 -14.04 -26.26 -14.81
C ILE A 206 -14.78 -26.94 -13.65
N ASP A 207 -14.19 -28.00 -13.08
CA ASP A 207 -14.80 -28.74 -11.98
C ASP A 207 -14.91 -27.94 -10.68
N SER A 208 -13.89 -27.15 -10.33
CA SER A 208 -13.93 -26.31 -9.12
C SER A 208 -14.86 -25.10 -9.26
N ARG A 209 -14.95 -24.45 -10.44
CA ARG A 209 -15.92 -23.36 -10.71
C ARG A 209 -17.36 -23.87 -10.65
N LYS A 210 -17.64 -25.07 -11.17
CA LYS A 210 -18.93 -25.74 -10.98
C LYS A 210 -19.30 -25.89 -9.50
N ILE A 211 -18.39 -26.42 -8.68
CA ILE A 211 -18.62 -26.58 -7.24
C ILE A 211 -18.79 -25.23 -6.54
N LEU A 212 -17.99 -24.24 -6.94
CA LEU A 212 -18.05 -22.87 -6.42
C LEU A 212 -19.44 -22.26 -6.66
N VAL A 213 -19.97 -22.36 -7.87
CA VAL A 213 -21.30 -21.84 -8.22
C VAL A 213 -22.41 -22.55 -7.47
N GLN A 214 -22.31 -23.87 -7.27
CA GLN A 214 -23.26 -24.59 -6.42
C GLN A 214 -23.29 -24.04 -4.99
N LYS A 215 -22.13 -23.69 -4.42
CA LYS A 215 -22.05 -23.03 -3.11
C LYS A 215 -22.60 -21.60 -3.15
N MET A 216 -22.31 -20.84 -4.21
CA MET A 216 -22.82 -19.48 -4.40
C MET A 216 -24.35 -19.50 -4.42
N ILE A 217 -24.99 -20.33 -5.25
CA ILE A 217 -26.45 -20.42 -5.37
C ILE A 217 -27.09 -20.77 -4.02
N ALA A 218 -26.53 -21.75 -3.29
CA ALA A 218 -27.04 -22.10 -1.96
C ALA A 218 -26.94 -20.91 -0.97
N ARG A 219 -25.85 -20.16 -1.01
CA ARG A 219 -25.64 -18.99 -0.15
C ARG A 219 -26.53 -17.81 -0.55
N MET A 220 -26.67 -17.56 -1.85
CA MET A 220 -27.57 -16.57 -2.43
C MET A 220 -29.02 -16.83 -1.99
N GLN A 221 -29.48 -18.08 -2.08
CA GLN A 221 -30.81 -18.46 -1.58
C GLN A 221 -30.99 -18.15 -0.08
N ALA A 222 -29.98 -18.46 0.74
CA ALA A 222 -30.01 -18.18 2.18
C ALA A 222 -30.01 -16.67 2.52
N LEU A 223 -29.58 -15.82 1.58
CA LEU A 223 -29.50 -14.37 1.69
C LEU A 223 -30.60 -13.63 0.90
N GLY A 224 -31.49 -14.37 0.22
CA GLY A 224 -32.54 -13.78 -0.62
C GLY A 224 -32.01 -13.07 -1.86
N ILE A 225 -30.94 -13.59 -2.45
CA ILE A 225 -30.36 -13.12 -3.72
C ILE A 225 -30.75 -14.11 -4.82
N GLU A 226 -31.33 -13.63 -5.92
CA GLU A 226 -31.64 -14.45 -7.09
C GLU A 226 -30.46 -14.43 -8.10
N PRO A 227 -30.02 -15.58 -8.61
CA PRO A 227 -28.99 -15.64 -9.64
C PRO A 227 -29.57 -15.31 -11.02
N VAL A 228 -28.83 -14.47 -11.77
CA VAL A 228 -28.97 -14.29 -13.21
C VAL A 228 -27.90 -15.16 -13.87
N MET A 229 -28.31 -16.26 -14.50
CA MET A 229 -27.41 -17.21 -15.15
C MET A 229 -27.30 -16.91 -16.66
N PRO A 230 -26.21 -17.25 -17.35
CA PRO A 230 -26.18 -17.19 -18.81
C PRO A 230 -27.30 -18.03 -19.45
N GLY A 231 -28.01 -17.45 -20.41
CA GLY A 231 -29.02 -18.09 -21.23
C GLY A 231 -28.49 -18.42 -22.62
N PHE A 232 -29.11 -19.40 -23.28
CA PHE A 232 -28.75 -19.76 -24.65
C PHE A 232 -29.46 -18.83 -25.65
N TYR A 233 -28.69 -17.92 -26.25
CA TYR A 233 -29.15 -16.98 -27.28
C TYR A 233 -28.76 -17.41 -28.72
N GLY A 234 -28.14 -18.59 -28.87
CA GLY A 234 -27.71 -19.14 -30.15
C GLY A 234 -26.20 -19.25 -30.33
N MET A 235 -25.38 -18.82 -29.36
CA MET A 235 -23.92 -19.00 -29.44
C MET A 235 -23.53 -20.46 -29.73
N VAL A 236 -22.65 -20.68 -30.69
CA VAL A 236 -22.05 -21.99 -31.00
C VAL A 236 -20.61 -21.79 -31.50
N PRO A 237 -19.73 -22.80 -31.45
CA PRO A 237 -18.39 -22.69 -32.02
C PRO A 237 -18.41 -22.21 -33.48
N HIS A 238 -17.42 -21.43 -33.89
CA HIS A 238 -17.33 -20.91 -35.26
C HIS A 238 -17.42 -22.01 -36.34
N ASN A 239 -16.97 -23.23 -36.00
CA ASN A 239 -16.95 -24.41 -36.86
C ASN A 239 -18.14 -25.37 -36.65
N PHE A 240 -19.25 -24.92 -36.03
CA PHE A 240 -20.42 -25.77 -35.75
C PHE A 240 -21.02 -26.47 -36.98
N ASN A 241 -20.90 -25.87 -38.17
CA ASN A 241 -21.34 -26.47 -39.43
C ASN A 241 -20.60 -27.78 -39.79
N THR A 242 -19.47 -28.08 -39.14
CA THR A 242 -18.79 -29.37 -39.29
C THR A 242 -19.53 -30.52 -38.61
N LYS A 243 -20.43 -30.21 -37.65
CA LYS A 243 -21.20 -31.19 -36.87
C LYS A 243 -22.71 -31.15 -37.16
N SER A 244 -23.19 -30.07 -37.78
CA SER A 244 -24.61 -29.84 -38.05
C SER A 244 -24.84 -29.22 -39.43
N LYS A 245 -25.98 -29.53 -40.04
CA LYS A 245 -26.46 -28.86 -41.27
C LYS A 245 -27.36 -27.65 -40.99
N ALA A 246 -27.48 -27.26 -39.72
CA ALA A 246 -28.30 -26.14 -39.29
C ALA A 246 -27.79 -24.81 -39.87
N ARG A 247 -28.69 -23.84 -40.01
CA ARG A 247 -28.33 -22.48 -40.41
C ARG A 247 -27.56 -21.79 -39.28
N VAL A 248 -26.28 -21.55 -39.52
CA VAL A 248 -25.38 -20.80 -38.62
C VAL A 248 -24.92 -19.52 -39.30
N ILE A 249 -24.96 -18.42 -38.56
CA ILE A 249 -24.54 -17.09 -38.99
C ILE A 249 -23.15 -16.83 -38.42
N THR A 250 -22.13 -16.81 -39.28
CA THR A 250 -20.77 -16.43 -38.90
C THR A 250 -20.73 -14.97 -38.43
N GLN A 251 -19.96 -14.69 -37.38
CA GLN A 251 -19.90 -13.37 -36.76
C GLN A 251 -18.62 -12.59 -37.07
N GLY A 252 -17.70 -13.18 -37.85
CA GLY A 252 -16.41 -12.57 -38.16
C GLY A 252 -15.51 -12.49 -36.93
N ASN A 253 -14.74 -11.40 -36.83
CA ASN A 253 -13.80 -11.18 -35.74
C ASN A 253 -14.25 -10.02 -34.84
N TRP A 254 -13.84 -10.08 -33.57
CA TRP A 254 -13.78 -8.92 -32.68
C TRP A 254 -12.30 -8.62 -32.49
N GLY A 255 -11.78 -7.65 -33.26
CA GLY A 255 -10.35 -7.40 -33.38
C GLY A 255 -9.57 -8.55 -33.98
N ALA A 256 -8.54 -8.98 -33.25
CA ALA A 256 -7.75 -10.15 -33.61
C ALA A 256 -8.50 -11.49 -33.42
N PHE A 257 -9.60 -11.49 -32.65
CA PHE A 257 -10.21 -12.72 -32.15
C PHE A 257 -11.36 -13.20 -33.01
N ILE A 258 -11.42 -14.51 -33.23
CA ILE A 258 -12.56 -15.17 -33.86
C ILE A 258 -13.76 -15.10 -32.90
N ARG A 259 -14.90 -14.62 -33.41
CA ARG A 259 -16.16 -14.66 -32.67
C ARG A 259 -16.80 -16.05 -32.82
N PRO A 260 -17.43 -16.58 -31.75
CA PRO A 260 -18.39 -17.67 -31.88
C PRO A 260 -19.46 -17.34 -32.92
N ALA A 261 -19.96 -18.36 -33.62
CA ALA A 261 -21.07 -18.18 -34.54
C ALA A 261 -22.42 -18.19 -33.81
N ILE A 262 -23.47 -17.75 -34.50
CA ILE A 262 -24.85 -17.78 -33.98
C ILE A 262 -25.65 -18.81 -34.75
N LEU A 263 -26.10 -19.87 -34.07
CA LEU A 263 -27.16 -20.75 -34.54
C LEU A 263 -28.44 -19.92 -34.66
N ASP A 264 -28.96 -19.80 -35.88
CA ASP A 264 -30.14 -18.98 -36.18
C ASP A 264 -31.33 -19.42 -35.29
N PRO A 265 -31.87 -18.54 -34.44
CA PRO A 265 -32.99 -18.92 -33.57
C PRO A 265 -34.28 -19.29 -34.32
N THR A 266 -34.34 -19.06 -35.64
CA THR A 266 -35.44 -19.51 -36.49
C THR A 266 -35.23 -20.89 -37.11
N ASP A 267 -34.04 -21.49 -36.95
CA ASP A 267 -33.75 -22.85 -37.39
C ASP A 267 -34.26 -23.89 -36.40
N THR A 268 -34.79 -25.00 -36.90
CA THR A 268 -35.29 -26.11 -36.08
C THR A 268 -34.25 -26.75 -35.14
N ALA A 269 -32.96 -26.64 -35.46
CA ALA A 269 -31.89 -27.14 -34.61
C ALA A 269 -31.69 -26.29 -33.34
N PHE A 270 -32.16 -25.05 -33.32
CA PHE A 270 -32.04 -24.14 -32.17
C PHE A 270 -32.68 -24.74 -30.92
N ASP A 271 -33.95 -25.19 -31.01
CA ASP A 271 -34.69 -25.77 -29.89
C ASP A 271 -33.97 -27.00 -29.28
N ARG A 272 -33.32 -27.79 -30.13
CA ARG A 272 -32.54 -28.96 -29.68
C ARG A 272 -31.31 -28.54 -28.88
N VAL A 273 -30.51 -27.60 -29.38
CA VAL A 273 -29.27 -27.17 -28.70
C VAL A 273 -29.60 -26.37 -27.44
N ALA A 274 -30.58 -25.48 -27.51
CA ALA A 274 -31.12 -24.76 -26.35
C ALA A 274 -31.62 -25.73 -25.28
N GLY A 275 -32.31 -26.80 -25.68
CA GLY A 275 -32.78 -27.82 -24.76
C GLY A 275 -31.65 -28.55 -24.04
N ILE A 276 -30.61 -28.97 -24.77
CA ILE A 276 -29.42 -29.57 -24.17
C ILE A 276 -28.78 -28.61 -23.17
N PHE A 277 -28.61 -27.34 -23.55
CA PHE A 277 -28.04 -26.30 -22.68
C PHE A 277 -28.82 -26.18 -21.36
N TYR A 278 -30.13 -25.92 -21.43
CA TYR A 278 -30.95 -25.72 -20.24
C TYR A 278 -31.13 -26.99 -19.41
N GLU A 279 -31.13 -28.18 -20.01
CA GLU A 279 -31.09 -29.45 -19.28
C GLU A 279 -29.81 -29.59 -18.45
N GLU A 280 -28.65 -29.27 -19.02
CA GLU A 280 -27.37 -29.31 -18.30
C GLU A 280 -27.30 -28.23 -17.21
N THR A 281 -27.78 -27.01 -17.48
CA THR A 281 -27.92 -25.96 -16.45
C THR A 281 -28.77 -26.45 -15.28
N LYS A 282 -29.95 -27.05 -15.55
CA LYS A 282 -30.82 -27.63 -14.50
C LYS A 282 -30.12 -28.72 -13.70
N LYS A 283 -29.38 -29.59 -14.39
CA LYS A 283 -28.70 -30.73 -13.78
C LYS A 283 -27.58 -30.27 -12.86
N LEU A 284 -26.83 -29.23 -13.24
CA LEU A 284 -25.68 -28.75 -12.48
C LEU A 284 -26.07 -27.76 -11.37
N TYR A 285 -27.04 -26.88 -11.63
CA TYR A 285 -27.33 -25.71 -10.79
C TYR A 285 -28.77 -25.64 -10.26
N GLY A 286 -29.63 -26.58 -10.66
CA GLY A 286 -30.98 -26.71 -10.13
C GLY A 286 -32.06 -26.03 -10.97
N ARG A 287 -33.31 -26.17 -10.53
CA ARG A 287 -34.51 -25.76 -11.29
C ARG A 287 -35.08 -24.40 -10.89
N ASN A 288 -34.64 -23.87 -9.75
CA ASN A 288 -35.19 -22.64 -9.17
C ASN A 288 -34.39 -21.41 -9.64
N ILE A 289 -34.21 -21.29 -10.96
CA ILE A 289 -33.54 -20.15 -11.61
C ILE A 289 -34.59 -19.43 -12.44
N ARG A 290 -34.74 -18.14 -12.20
CA ARG A 290 -35.76 -17.29 -12.83
C ARG A 290 -35.19 -16.30 -13.83
N PHE A 291 -33.92 -15.92 -13.71
CA PHE A 291 -33.32 -14.90 -14.56
C PHE A 291 -32.21 -15.48 -15.40
N PHE A 292 -32.24 -15.15 -16.68
CA PHE A 292 -31.18 -15.54 -17.60
C PHE A 292 -30.71 -14.35 -18.43
N SER A 293 -29.40 -14.15 -18.52
CA SER A 293 -28.78 -13.09 -19.32
C SER A 293 -28.21 -13.62 -20.63
N GLY A 294 -28.27 -12.82 -21.69
CA GLY A 294 -27.65 -13.18 -22.96
C GLY A 294 -28.01 -12.19 -24.05
N ASP A 295 -27.01 -11.56 -24.65
CA ASP A 295 -27.16 -10.48 -25.61
C ASP A 295 -26.70 -10.95 -27.00
N PRO A 296 -27.62 -11.41 -27.87
CA PRO A 296 -27.23 -11.70 -29.24
C PRO A 296 -26.76 -10.41 -29.90
N PHE A 297 -25.61 -10.44 -30.56
CA PHE A 297 -25.02 -9.29 -31.28
C PHE A 297 -24.48 -8.17 -30.36
N HIS A 298 -23.96 -8.52 -29.17
CA HIS A 298 -23.25 -7.60 -28.29
C HIS A 298 -21.98 -7.01 -28.96
N GLU A 299 -21.85 -5.68 -28.93
CA GLU A 299 -20.75 -4.91 -29.56
C GLU A 299 -20.44 -5.36 -31.01
N GLY A 300 -21.47 -5.40 -31.84
CA GLY A 300 -21.37 -5.70 -33.26
C GLY A 300 -22.00 -7.05 -33.63
N GLY A 301 -21.31 -7.82 -34.47
CA GLY A 301 -21.86 -9.05 -35.04
C GLY A 301 -22.75 -8.79 -36.26
N ILE A 302 -23.07 -9.87 -36.97
CA ILE A 302 -23.77 -9.83 -38.26
C ILE A 302 -25.23 -10.22 -38.04
N THR A 303 -26.13 -9.27 -38.31
CA THR A 303 -27.60 -9.44 -38.25
C THR A 303 -28.24 -9.57 -39.63
N ASN A 304 -27.47 -9.38 -40.71
CA ASN A 304 -27.97 -9.47 -42.07
C ASN A 304 -28.55 -10.87 -42.35
N GLY A 305 -29.81 -10.89 -42.80
CA GLY A 305 -30.55 -12.13 -43.06
C GLY A 305 -31.16 -12.79 -41.82
N VAL A 306 -31.05 -12.20 -40.63
CA VAL A 306 -31.72 -12.64 -39.40
C VAL A 306 -33.05 -11.90 -39.24
N ASN A 307 -34.13 -12.62 -38.99
CA ASN A 307 -35.39 -12.00 -38.58
C ASN A 307 -35.30 -11.71 -37.06
N LEU A 308 -34.93 -10.48 -36.70
CA LEU A 308 -34.67 -10.11 -35.30
C LEU A 308 -35.90 -10.29 -34.38
N GLY A 309 -37.10 -9.94 -34.85
CA GLY A 309 -38.33 -10.12 -34.05
C GLY A 309 -38.56 -11.59 -33.70
N LYS A 310 -38.61 -12.45 -34.72
CA LYS A 310 -38.75 -13.91 -34.51
C LYS A 310 -37.60 -14.51 -33.72
N ALA A 311 -36.38 -14.00 -33.92
CA ALA A 311 -35.23 -14.46 -33.16
C ALA A 311 -35.40 -14.17 -31.66
N GLY A 312 -35.79 -12.95 -31.31
CA GLY A 312 -36.10 -12.59 -29.92
C GLY A 312 -37.20 -13.45 -29.32
N ALA A 313 -38.31 -13.63 -30.05
CA ALA A 313 -39.42 -14.47 -29.61
C ALA A 313 -39.02 -15.94 -29.38
N ASN A 314 -38.20 -16.52 -30.27
CA ASN A 314 -37.75 -17.90 -30.16
C ASN A 314 -36.73 -18.11 -29.04
N ILE A 315 -35.81 -17.16 -28.83
CA ILE A 315 -34.87 -17.20 -27.69
C ILE A 315 -35.66 -17.19 -26.37
N GLN A 316 -36.60 -16.24 -26.21
CA GLN A 316 -37.44 -16.14 -25.02
C GLN A 316 -38.28 -17.42 -24.81
N LYS A 317 -38.90 -17.93 -25.88
CA LYS A 317 -39.71 -19.16 -25.83
C LYS A 317 -38.86 -20.36 -25.40
N ALA A 318 -37.69 -20.57 -26.00
CA ALA A 318 -36.82 -21.68 -25.66
C ALA A 318 -36.39 -21.63 -24.19
N MET A 319 -36.04 -20.45 -23.68
CA MET A 319 -35.75 -20.26 -22.26
C MET A 319 -36.93 -20.66 -21.37
N GLN A 320 -38.13 -20.15 -21.66
CA GLN A 320 -39.33 -20.36 -20.84
C GLN A 320 -39.88 -21.78 -20.93
N GLN A 321 -39.63 -22.49 -22.02
CA GLN A 321 -39.99 -23.91 -22.15
C GLN A 321 -39.28 -24.77 -21.10
N TYR A 322 -38.03 -24.43 -20.76
CA TYR A 322 -37.26 -25.17 -19.76
C TYR A 322 -37.41 -24.52 -18.37
N PHE A 323 -37.49 -23.19 -18.27
CA PHE A 323 -37.71 -22.50 -17.01
C PHE A 323 -38.99 -21.66 -17.08
N PRO A 324 -40.16 -22.24 -16.78
CA PRO A 324 -41.43 -21.52 -16.85
C PRO A 324 -41.42 -20.24 -15.99
N GLY A 325 -41.80 -19.12 -16.60
CA GLY A 325 -41.77 -17.81 -15.95
C GLY A 325 -40.38 -17.17 -15.88
N ALA A 326 -39.40 -17.70 -16.60
CA ALA A 326 -38.09 -17.08 -16.72
C ALA A 326 -38.17 -15.67 -17.36
N ILE A 327 -37.34 -14.78 -16.83
CA ILE A 327 -37.15 -13.41 -17.28
C ILE A 327 -35.84 -13.34 -18.03
N TRP A 328 -35.88 -12.84 -19.27
CA TRP A 328 -34.69 -12.61 -20.06
C TRP A 328 -34.12 -11.22 -19.76
N VAL A 329 -32.89 -11.21 -19.26
CA VAL A 329 -32.14 -10.03 -18.87
C VAL A 329 -31.23 -9.59 -20.02
N LEU A 330 -31.32 -8.33 -20.42
CA LEU A 330 -30.62 -7.77 -21.58
C LEU A 330 -29.83 -6.52 -21.19
N GLN A 331 -28.63 -6.35 -21.74
CA GLN A 331 -27.81 -5.17 -21.53
C GLN A 331 -28.21 -4.03 -22.46
N GLY A 332 -28.65 -2.93 -21.89
CA GLY A 332 -28.92 -1.66 -22.56
C GLY A 332 -27.62 -0.89 -22.84
N TRP A 333 -26.81 -1.37 -23.79
CA TRP A 333 -25.53 -0.79 -24.19
C TRP A 333 -25.57 -0.37 -25.66
N GLN A 334 -25.25 0.90 -25.95
CA GLN A 334 -25.33 1.48 -27.30
C GLN A 334 -26.72 1.28 -27.94
N ASP A 335 -26.81 0.62 -29.09
CA ASP A 335 -28.06 0.31 -29.78
C ASP A 335 -28.65 -1.07 -29.40
N ASN A 336 -28.00 -1.81 -28.49
CA ASN A 336 -28.49 -3.08 -27.94
C ASN A 336 -29.36 -2.86 -26.68
N PRO A 337 -30.41 -3.66 -26.45
CA PRO A 337 -31.07 -4.51 -27.44
C PRO A 337 -31.73 -3.68 -28.54
N LYS A 338 -31.57 -4.13 -29.79
CA LYS A 338 -32.20 -3.50 -30.95
C LYS A 338 -33.72 -3.51 -30.79
N LYS A 339 -34.40 -2.43 -31.20
CA LYS A 339 -35.86 -2.31 -31.10
C LYS A 339 -36.58 -3.46 -31.79
N GLU A 340 -36.06 -3.91 -32.92
CA GLU A 340 -36.60 -5.01 -33.71
C GLU A 340 -36.52 -6.36 -32.98
N LEU A 341 -35.49 -6.58 -32.16
CA LEU A 341 -35.34 -7.79 -31.35
C LEU A 341 -36.44 -7.89 -30.30
N LEU A 342 -36.83 -6.75 -29.72
CA LEU A 342 -37.87 -6.68 -28.69
C LEU A 342 -39.29 -6.75 -29.26
N ALA A 343 -39.46 -6.48 -30.56
CA ALA A 343 -40.77 -6.20 -31.15
C ALA A 343 -41.78 -7.36 -31.04
N GLU A 344 -41.32 -8.61 -31.13
CA GLU A 344 -42.18 -9.81 -31.06
C GLU A 344 -42.04 -10.58 -29.72
N THR A 345 -41.37 -10.00 -28.72
CA THR A 345 -41.19 -10.62 -27.40
C THR A 345 -42.32 -10.24 -26.43
N ASP A 346 -42.57 -11.08 -25.42
CA ASP A 346 -43.35 -10.67 -24.24
C ASP A 346 -42.47 -9.78 -23.35
N LYS A 347 -42.67 -8.46 -23.46
CA LYS A 347 -41.93 -7.45 -22.71
C LYS A 347 -42.07 -7.59 -21.20
N SER A 348 -43.16 -8.17 -20.69
CA SER A 348 -43.35 -8.35 -19.25
C SER A 348 -42.39 -9.40 -18.65
N ALA A 349 -41.86 -10.28 -19.50
CA ALA A 349 -40.85 -11.28 -19.17
C ALA A 349 -39.45 -10.88 -19.63
N LEU A 350 -39.20 -9.57 -19.78
CA LEU A 350 -37.88 -9.00 -20.02
C LEU A 350 -37.46 -8.08 -18.86
N LEU A 351 -36.16 -7.93 -18.67
CA LEU A 351 -35.58 -6.92 -17.80
C LEU A 351 -34.35 -6.30 -18.46
N ILE A 352 -34.43 -5.02 -18.82
CA ILE A 352 -33.32 -4.30 -19.43
C ILE A 352 -32.45 -3.64 -18.36
N GLN A 353 -31.15 -3.78 -18.49
CA GLN A 353 -30.16 -3.12 -17.65
C GLN A 353 -29.74 -1.84 -18.37
N GLU A 354 -30.26 -0.67 -17.98
CA GLU A 354 -29.75 0.63 -18.47
C GLU A 354 -28.31 0.77 -17.97
N LEU A 355 -27.38 0.29 -18.79
CA LEU A 355 -26.05 -0.10 -18.33
C LEU A 355 -25.27 1.12 -17.85
N PHE A 356 -25.44 2.25 -18.54
CA PHE A 356 -24.60 3.44 -18.39
C PHE A 356 -25.41 4.70 -18.11
N GLY A 357 -26.36 4.60 -17.18
CA GLY A 357 -27.31 5.67 -16.84
C GLY A 357 -26.65 6.96 -16.34
N GLU A 358 -25.42 6.87 -15.81
CA GLU A 358 -24.66 8.04 -15.39
C GLU A 358 -24.07 8.87 -16.54
N ASN A 359 -24.17 8.40 -17.77
CA ASN A 359 -23.69 9.08 -18.98
C ASN A 359 -24.74 9.16 -20.09
N THR A 360 -25.75 8.31 -20.07
CA THR A 360 -26.80 8.26 -21.11
C THR A 360 -28.19 8.57 -20.53
N ASN A 361 -29.19 8.58 -21.40
CA ASN A 361 -30.61 8.68 -21.06
C ASN A 361 -31.44 7.78 -22.00
N ASN A 362 -30.94 6.58 -22.32
CA ASN A 362 -31.60 5.68 -23.27
C ASN A 362 -32.99 5.25 -22.79
N TRP A 363 -33.14 4.97 -21.50
CA TRP A 363 -34.44 4.68 -20.90
C TRP A 363 -35.48 5.78 -21.17
N GLU A 364 -35.07 7.04 -21.23
CA GLU A 364 -35.96 8.17 -21.50
C GLU A 364 -36.22 8.33 -22.99
N THR A 365 -35.17 8.34 -23.82
CA THR A 365 -35.29 8.54 -25.27
C THR A 365 -36.00 7.38 -25.98
N ARG A 366 -35.98 6.18 -25.38
CA ARG A 366 -36.70 5.00 -25.85
C ARG A 366 -38.05 4.79 -25.16
N ASN A 367 -38.58 5.76 -24.40
CA ASN A 367 -39.86 5.67 -23.71
C ASN A 367 -39.99 4.42 -22.80
N GLY A 368 -39.02 4.25 -21.91
CA GLY A 368 -38.88 3.06 -21.07
C GLY A 368 -38.57 1.81 -21.90
N TYR A 369 -37.63 1.90 -22.85
CA TYR A 369 -37.30 0.81 -23.79
C TYR A 369 -38.54 0.19 -24.46
N GLU A 370 -39.34 1.04 -25.09
CA GLU A 370 -40.59 0.67 -25.74
C GLU A 370 -41.60 0.02 -24.78
N GLY A 371 -41.65 0.47 -23.52
CA GLY A 371 -42.54 -0.07 -22.48
C GLY A 371 -42.06 -1.41 -21.90
N THR A 372 -40.75 -1.59 -21.77
CA THR A 372 -40.11 -2.79 -21.23
C THR A 372 -39.55 -2.51 -19.84
N PRO A 373 -39.74 -3.41 -18.84
CA PRO A 373 -39.16 -3.25 -17.52
C PRO A 373 -37.64 -3.05 -17.57
N PHE A 374 -37.13 -2.08 -16.81
CA PHE A 374 -35.70 -1.80 -16.77
C PHE A 374 -35.19 -1.49 -15.34
N ILE A 375 -33.89 -1.64 -15.14
CA ILE A 375 -33.18 -1.15 -13.96
C ILE A 375 -32.18 -0.08 -14.37
N TRP A 376 -32.02 0.96 -13.55
CA TRP A 376 -31.03 2.01 -13.78
C TRP A 376 -29.68 1.58 -13.19
N CYS A 377 -28.65 1.41 -14.01
CA CYS A 377 -27.34 0.96 -13.53
C CYS A 377 -26.27 2.05 -13.66
N CYS A 378 -25.24 1.93 -12.82
CA CYS A 378 -23.97 2.61 -13.04
C CYS A 378 -22.87 1.61 -13.44
N VAL A 379 -22.04 1.97 -14.42
CA VAL A 379 -20.80 1.23 -14.69
C VAL A 379 -19.69 1.77 -13.78
N ASN A 380 -19.52 3.09 -13.72
CA ASN A 380 -18.46 3.83 -13.01
C ASN A 380 -17.01 3.49 -13.42
N ASN A 381 -16.68 2.22 -13.64
CA ASN A 381 -15.36 1.69 -13.88
C ASN A 381 -15.31 0.70 -15.06
N PHE A 382 -14.29 0.84 -15.89
CA PHE A 382 -14.01 0.04 -17.08
C PHE A 382 -12.59 -0.53 -16.97
N GLY A 383 -12.35 -1.78 -17.33
CA GLY A 383 -11.06 -2.48 -17.25
C GLY A 383 -10.50 -2.69 -15.84
N GLU A 384 -11.27 -2.39 -14.79
CA GLU A 384 -10.73 -2.12 -13.44
C GLU A 384 -9.58 -1.10 -13.49
N ARG A 385 -9.73 -0.09 -14.37
CA ARG A 385 -8.72 0.96 -14.52
C ARG A 385 -8.60 1.72 -13.20
N PRO A 386 -7.37 2.01 -12.74
CA PRO A 386 -7.15 2.76 -11.52
C PRO A 386 -7.55 4.22 -11.70
N GLY A 387 -7.86 4.86 -10.57
CA GLY A 387 -8.24 6.26 -10.52
C GLY A 387 -9.57 6.44 -9.79
N LEU A 388 -9.83 7.70 -9.46
CA LEU A 388 -11.03 8.09 -8.74
C LEU A 388 -12.06 8.64 -9.72
N ASN A 389 -13.31 8.19 -9.56
CA ASN A 389 -14.43 8.65 -10.35
C ASN A 389 -15.75 8.36 -9.65
N GLY A 390 -16.67 9.31 -9.74
CA GLY A 390 -18.07 9.06 -9.47
C GLY A 390 -18.89 10.28 -9.79
N LYS A 391 -20.20 10.07 -9.91
CA LYS A 391 -21.15 11.15 -10.20
C LYS A 391 -22.28 11.09 -9.18
N LEU A 392 -21.93 11.18 -7.90
CA LEU A 392 -22.83 10.87 -6.79
C LEU A 392 -24.15 11.67 -6.88
N GLU A 393 -24.07 12.96 -7.21
CA GLU A 393 -25.26 13.81 -7.38
C GLU A 393 -26.09 13.39 -8.59
N ARG A 394 -25.45 13.02 -9.71
CA ARG A 394 -26.16 12.49 -10.87
C ARG A 394 -26.84 11.16 -10.56
N TYR A 395 -26.20 10.27 -9.80
CA TYR A 395 -26.80 8.99 -9.42
C TYR A 395 -28.09 9.23 -8.63
N ALA A 396 -28.02 10.06 -7.59
CA ALA A 396 -29.17 10.40 -6.77
C ALA A 396 -30.28 11.09 -7.59
N GLY A 397 -29.92 12.04 -8.45
CA GLY A 397 -30.87 12.79 -9.28
C GLY A 397 -31.55 11.93 -10.35
N GLU A 398 -30.80 11.17 -11.13
CA GLU A 398 -31.33 10.39 -12.26
C GLU A 398 -32.15 9.19 -11.82
N VAL A 399 -31.75 8.50 -10.74
CA VAL A 399 -32.55 7.43 -10.15
C VAL A 399 -33.90 7.96 -9.66
N TYR A 400 -33.89 9.09 -8.94
CA TYR A 400 -35.13 9.71 -8.49
C TYR A 400 -36.01 10.17 -9.67
N ARG A 401 -35.40 10.74 -10.72
CA ARG A 401 -36.09 11.18 -11.93
C ARG A 401 -36.74 10.01 -12.68
N ALA A 402 -36.04 8.89 -12.83
CA ALA A 402 -36.58 7.69 -13.44
C ALA A 402 -37.71 7.08 -12.59
N ALA A 403 -37.59 7.12 -11.26
CA ALA A 403 -38.56 6.53 -10.32
C ALA A 403 -39.84 7.36 -10.17
N THR A 404 -39.80 8.66 -10.47
CA THR A 404 -40.93 9.58 -10.31
C THR A 404 -41.49 10.12 -11.62
N GLY A 405 -40.75 9.96 -12.72
CA GLY A 405 -41.08 10.48 -14.05
C GLY A 405 -42.14 9.67 -14.83
N PRO A 406 -42.33 9.99 -16.13
CA PRO A 406 -43.37 9.39 -16.96
C PRO A 406 -43.25 7.88 -17.16
N PHE A 407 -42.04 7.32 -17.10
CA PHE A 407 -41.76 5.90 -17.34
C PHE A 407 -41.57 5.08 -16.05
N ARG A 408 -41.98 5.63 -14.89
CA ARG A 408 -41.81 5.01 -13.57
C ARG A 408 -42.39 3.61 -13.44
N GLU A 409 -43.44 3.29 -14.20
CA GLU A 409 -44.06 1.96 -14.17
C GLU A 409 -43.14 0.86 -14.70
N TYR A 410 -42.20 1.21 -15.58
CA TYR A 410 -41.22 0.31 -16.17
C TYR A 410 -39.92 0.26 -15.37
N MET A 411 -39.60 1.29 -14.58
CA MET A 411 -38.43 1.25 -13.70
C MET A 411 -38.67 0.26 -12.54
N LYS A 412 -37.91 -0.82 -12.51
CA LYS A 412 -37.99 -1.87 -11.49
C LYS A 412 -36.87 -1.81 -10.46
N GLY A 413 -35.83 -1.01 -10.70
CA GLY A 413 -34.70 -1.06 -9.79
C GLY A 413 -33.50 -0.22 -10.15
N VAL A 414 -32.44 -0.47 -9.38
CA VAL A 414 -31.11 0.12 -9.52
C VAL A 414 -30.06 -0.98 -9.63
N GLY A 415 -28.86 -0.67 -10.09
CA GLY A 415 -27.78 -1.66 -10.13
C GLY A 415 -26.37 -1.09 -10.26
N ILE A 416 -25.39 -1.88 -9.85
CA ILE A 416 -23.98 -1.62 -10.07
C ILE A 416 -23.43 -2.62 -11.09
N MET A 417 -22.79 -2.13 -12.14
CA MET A 417 -22.26 -2.95 -13.24
C MET A 417 -20.84 -2.55 -13.62
N PRO A 418 -19.92 -2.42 -12.64
CA PRO A 418 -18.55 -2.06 -12.97
C PRO A 418 -17.84 -3.21 -13.68
N GLU A 419 -17.01 -2.90 -14.67
CA GLU A 419 -16.16 -3.93 -15.26
C GLU A 419 -15.13 -4.47 -14.26
N GLY A 420 -14.77 -3.71 -13.23
CA GLY A 420 -14.07 -4.21 -12.07
C GLY A 420 -14.42 -3.43 -10.80
N ILE A 421 -14.48 -4.13 -9.66
CA ILE A 421 -15.20 -3.64 -8.47
C ILE A 421 -14.31 -3.14 -7.33
N ASN A 422 -13.00 -3.42 -7.32
CA ASN A 422 -12.11 -2.96 -6.22
C ASN A 422 -11.68 -1.49 -6.38
N ASN A 423 -12.65 -0.58 -6.43
CA ASN A 423 -12.43 0.86 -6.56
C ASN A 423 -13.68 1.64 -6.11
N ASN A 424 -13.54 2.96 -5.88
CA ASN A 424 -14.66 3.91 -5.69
C ASN A 424 -15.86 3.41 -4.84
N PRO A 425 -15.67 2.83 -3.64
CA PRO A 425 -16.75 2.17 -2.89
C PRO A 425 -17.95 3.07 -2.58
N ALA A 426 -17.74 4.38 -2.41
CA ALA A 426 -18.81 5.34 -2.18
C ALA A 426 -19.85 5.37 -3.32
N SER A 427 -19.42 5.14 -4.57
CA SER A 427 -20.33 5.09 -5.72
C SER A 427 -21.26 3.88 -5.65
N TYR A 428 -20.72 2.71 -5.30
CA TYR A 428 -21.50 1.47 -5.24
C TYR A 428 -22.46 1.46 -4.06
N ASP A 429 -21.99 1.86 -2.88
CA ASP A 429 -22.83 2.00 -1.69
C ASP A 429 -24.01 2.95 -1.95
N LEU A 430 -23.76 4.12 -2.57
CA LEU A 430 -24.83 5.08 -2.87
C LEU A 430 -25.85 4.47 -3.82
N VAL A 431 -25.42 3.93 -4.97
CA VAL A 431 -26.34 3.45 -6.01
C VAL A 431 -27.22 2.32 -5.49
N LEU A 432 -26.68 1.39 -4.72
CA LEU A 432 -27.47 0.32 -4.11
C LEU A 432 -28.42 0.84 -3.04
N GLU A 433 -27.99 1.79 -2.22
CA GLU A 433 -28.83 2.37 -1.17
C GLU A 433 -29.97 3.23 -1.74
N LEU A 434 -29.81 3.84 -2.91
CA LEU A 434 -30.91 4.55 -3.59
C LEU A 434 -32.14 3.64 -3.84
N GLY A 435 -31.95 2.32 -3.90
CA GLY A 435 -33.05 1.34 -3.94
C GLY A 435 -33.92 1.30 -2.67
N TRP A 436 -33.52 2.00 -1.61
CA TRP A 436 -34.20 2.10 -0.31
C TRP A 436 -34.64 3.53 0.04
N HIS A 437 -34.47 4.49 -0.88
CA HIS A 437 -34.86 5.89 -0.69
C HIS A 437 -36.04 6.25 -1.59
N ASN A 438 -37.18 6.60 -0.98
CA ASN A 438 -38.37 7.09 -1.70
C ASN A 438 -38.40 8.61 -1.87
N GLN A 439 -37.40 9.32 -1.35
CA GLN A 439 -37.27 10.78 -1.40
C GLN A 439 -35.92 11.14 -2.05
N PRO A 440 -35.77 12.37 -2.59
CA PRO A 440 -34.49 12.83 -3.10
C PRO A 440 -33.38 12.72 -2.05
N VAL A 441 -32.23 12.17 -2.42
CA VAL A 441 -31.05 12.06 -1.54
C VAL A 441 -30.14 13.26 -1.74
N GLU A 442 -29.89 14.00 -0.65
CA GLU A 442 -28.86 15.04 -0.61
C GLU A 442 -27.48 14.40 -0.40
N THR A 443 -26.63 14.44 -1.43
CA THR A 443 -25.35 13.73 -1.43
C THR A 443 -24.36 14.24 -0.39
N GLY A 444 -24.38 15.54 -0.07
CA GLY A 444 -23.57 16.13 1.00
C GLY A 444 -23.93 15.56 2.37
N LYS A 445 -25.23 15.35 2.64
CA LYS A 445 -25.69 14.71 3.88
C LYS A 445 -25.35 13.22 3.89
N TRP A 446 -25.61 12.52 2.80
CA TRP A 446 -25.31 11.10 2.68
C TRP A 446 -23.82 10.80 2.87
N ILE A 447 -22.93 11.60 2.25
CA ILE A 447 -21.48 11.37 2.35
C ILE A 447 -21.00 11.53 3.79
N ASN A 448 -21.58 12.45 4.57
CA ASN A 448 -21.22 12.66 5.98
C ASN A 448 -21.48 11.41 6.83
N ASP A 449 -22.56 10.67 6.55
CA ASP A 449 -22.85 9.43 7.26
C ASP A 449 -22.03 8.25 6.72
N TYR A 450 -21.79 8.20 5.40
CA TYR A 450 -20.88 7.24 4.79
C TYR A 450 -19.47 7.33 5.38
N VAL A 451 -18.87 8.52 5.49
CA VAL A 451 -17.49 8.67 6.00
C VAL A 451 -17.38 8.34 7.48
N LYS A 452 -18.41 8.64 8.28
CA LYS A 452 -18.50 8.22 9.69
C LYS A 452 -18.50 6.70 9.80
N ALA A 453 -19.30 6.02 8.98
CA ALA A 453 -19.33 4.56 8.96
C ALA A 453 -18.03 3.96 8.45
N ARG A 454 -17.43 4.56 7.42
CA ARG A 454 -16.19 4.09 6.80
C ARG A 454 -14.97 4.21 7.70
N TYR A 455 -14.84 5.29 8.45
CA TYR A 455 -13.67 5.55 9.30
C TYR A 455 -13.95 5.42 10.81
N GLY A 456 -15.19 5.10 11.18
CA GLY A 456 -15.65 4.87 12.56
C GLY A 456 -15.92 6.12 13.39
N LYS A 457 -15.62 7.32 12.88
CA LYS A 457 -15.81 8.62 13.55
C LYS A 457 -15.73 9.77 12.54
N ALA A 458 -16.14 10.97 12.97
CA ALA A 458 -16.05 12.21 12.19
C ALA A 458 -14.95 13.14 12.74
N ASN A 459 -14.41 13.98 11.86
CA ASN A 459 -13.74 15.23 12.22
C ASN A 459 -13.89 16.24 11.07
N ASP A 460 -13.54 17.50 11.36
CA ASP A 460 -13.69 18.59 10.39
C ASP A 460 -12.79 18.41 9.17
N GLN A 461 -11.58 17.87 9.34
CA GLN A 461 -10.64 17.66 8.23
C GLN A 461 -11.15 16.68 7.18
N ILE A 462 -11.73 15.54 7.62
CA ILE A 462 -12.36 14.56 6.73
C ILE A 462 -13.60 15.16 6.06
N ALA A 463 -14.43 15.91 6.81
CA ALA A 463 -15.61 16.57 6.27
C ALA A 463 -15.24 17.61 5.18
N THR A 464 -14.22 18.43 5.43
CA THR A 464 -13.67 19.37 4.45
C THR A 464 -13.13 18.63 3.23
N ALA A 465 -12.35 17.57 3.42
CA ALA A 465 -11.79 16.79 2.31
C ALA A 465 -12.89 16.22 1.40
N TRP A 466 -13.90 15.56 1.97
CA TRP A 466 -14.99 14.97 1.19
C TRP A 466 -15.92 16.01 0.55
N THR A 467 -16.09 17.17 1.17
CA THR A 467 -16.77 18.31 0.53
C THR A 467 -16.02 18.75 -0.73
N LEU A 468 -14.69 18.86 -0.66
CA LEU A 468 -13.87 19.20 -1.82
C LEU A 468 -13.85 18.09 -2.88
N PHE A 469 -13.91 16.82 -2.47
CA PHE A 469 -14.02 15.70 -3.42
C PHE A 469 -15.36 15.69 -4.14
N LEU A 470 -16.46 16.04 -3.45
CA LEU A 470 -17.78 16.26 -4.05
C LEU A 470 -17.79 17.42 -5.05
N GLN A 471 -16.92 18.42 -4.90
CA GLN A 471 -16.77 19.54 -5.84
C GLN A 471 -15.77 19.29 -6.98
N THR A 472 -15.06 18.15 -6.94
CA THR A 472 -14.01 17.83 -7.90
C THR A 472 -14.22 16.46 -8.53
N ILE A 473 -13.55 15.42 -8.00
CA ILE A 473 -13.46 14.10 -8.63
C ILE A 473 -14.79 13.32 -8.60
N TYR A 474 -15.69 13.65 -7.67
CA TYR A 474 -17.04 13.09 -7.58
C TYR A 474 -18.13 14.00 -8.18
N SER A 475 -17.74 15.13 -8.78
CA SER A 475 -18.60 16.00 -9.59
C SER A 475 -18.12 16.01 -11.04
N ASN A 476 -18.51 15.01 -11.82
CA ASN A 476 -18.22 15.01 -13.25
C ASN A 476 -19.52 15.13 -14.07
N PRO A 477 -19.81 16.31 -14.66
CA PRO A 477 -21.04 16.51 -15.42
C PRO A 477 -20.96 15.95 -16.86
N GLY A 478 -19.77 15.63 -17.39
CA GLY A 478 -19.56 15.28 -18.79
C GLY A 478 -19.60 13.77 -19.09
N TYR A 479 -19.68 13.41 -20.38
CA TYR A 479 -19.56 12.03 -20.83
C TYR A 479 -18.13 11.51 -20.62
N GLN A 480 -17.97 10.44 -19.82
CA GLN A 480 -16.68 9.83 -19.55
C GLN A 480 -16.80 8.35 -19.18
N GLU A 481 -15.97 7.51 -19.81
CA GLU A 481 -15.84 6.07 -19.57
C GLU A 481 -14.72 5.78 -18.55
N GLY A 482 -15.12 5.61 -17.30
CA GLY A 482 -14.20 5.31 -16.20
C GLY A 482 -13.47 6.54 -15.66
N PRO A 483 -12.48 6.35 -14.78
CA PRO A 483 -11.68 7.43 -14.23
C PRO A 483 -10.72 8.05 -15.27
N PRO A 484 -10.30 9.30 -15.09
CA PRO A 484 -9.25 9.89 -15.92
C PRO A 484 -7.93 9.16 -15.72
N GLU A 485 -7.31 8.73 -16.82
CA GLU A 485 -6.15 7.84 -16.81
C GLU A 485 -4.85 8.55 -16.41
N ASN A 486 -3.82 7.77 -16.07
CA ASN A 486 -2.55 8.27 -15.57
C ASN A 486 -1.45 8.13 -16.62
N ILE A 487 -0.87 9.26 -17.06
CA ILE A 487 0.19 9.30 -18.07
C ILE A 487 1.41 8.43 -17.73
N LEU A 488 1.69 8.20 -16.44
CA LEU A 488 2.77 7.29 -16.01
C LEU A 488 2.55 5.87 -16.57
N CYS A 489 1.29 5.44 -16.74
CA CYS A 489 0.96 4.10 -17.19
C CYS A 489 0.85 3.97 -18.72
N ALA A 490 0.92 5.07 -19.47
CA ALA A 490 0.73 5.05 -20.91
C ALA A 490 1.89 4.35 -21.64
N ARG A 491 1.57 3.78 -22.82
CA ARG A 491 2.60 3.43 -23.79
C ARG A 491 3.31 4.73 -24.24
N PRO A 492 4.65 4.83 -24.15
CA PRO A 492 5.35 6.09 -24.37
C PRO A 492 5.20 6.68 -25.78
N ALA A 493 4.85 7.95 -25.85
CA ALA A 493 4.89 8.77 -27.05
C ALA A 493 5.04 10.26 -26.69
N LEU A 494 5.36 11.14 -27.63
CA LEU A 494 5.30 12.60 -27.44
C LEU A 494 3.87 13.15 -27.52
N GLN A 495 2.95 12.40 -28.11
CA GLN A 495 1.53 12.74 -28.23
C GLN A 495 0.69 11.61 -27.63
N VAL A 496 0.50 11.66 -26.31
CA VAL A 496 -0.35 10.70 -25.60
C VAL A 496 -1.69 11.36 -25.30
N LYS A 497 -2.78 10.70 -25.67
CA LYS A 497 -4.16 11.16 -25.39
C LYS A 497 -4.86 10.30 -24.32
N SER A 498 -4.43 9.06 -24.19
CA SER A 498 -4.99 8.03 -23.32
C SER A 498 -3.93 6.96 -23.04
N VAL A 499 -4.15 6.18 -21.98
CA VAL A 499 -3.39 4.96 -21.66
C VAL A 499 -3.98 3.78 -22.43
N SER A 500 -5.31 3.62 -22.37
CA SER A 500 -6.07 2.63 -23.14
C SER A 500 -6.77 3.26 -24.36
N SER A 501 -7.20 2.46 -25.32
CA SER A 501 -7.79 2.97 -26.58
C SER A 501 -9.05 3.81 -26.42
N TRP A 502 -9.87 3.58 -25.40
CA TRP A 502 -11.12 4.33 -25.14
C TRP A 502 -11.08 5.19 -23.87
N GLY A 503 -9.96 5.18 -23.16
CA GLY A 503 -9.74 6.02 -22.00
C GLY A 503 -9.41 7.48 -22.35
N LYS A 504 -9.23 8.31 -21.33
CA LYS A 504 -8.87 9.73 -21.48
C LYS A 504 -7.94 10.17 -20.36
N LEU A 505 -6.87 10.89 -20.70
CA LEU A 505 -6.02 11.56 -19.70
C LEU A 505 -6.68 12.81 -19.10
N LYS A 506 -7.55 13.48 -19.87
CA LYS A 506 -8.13 14.79 -19.50
C LYS A 506 -8.85 14.73 -18.15
N LYS A 507 -8.41 15.56 -17.20
CA LYS A 507 -9.10 15.76 -15.91
C LYS A 507 -10.21 16.80 -16.06
N GLY A 508 -11.44 16.44 -15.70
CA GLY A 508 -12.63 17.29 -15.78
C GLY A 508 -12.88 18.15 -14.53
N TYR A 509 -11.90 18.28 -13.64
CA TYR A 509 -12.01 18.93 -12.34
C TYR A 509 -10.76 19.78 -12.04
N ASP A 510 -10.88 20.70 -11.10
CA ASP A 510 -9.75 21.48 -10.58
C ASP A 510 -8.81 20.57 -9.76
N THR A 511 -7.65 20.26 -10.33
CA THR A 511 -6.65 19.37 -9.72
C THR A 511 -5.98 19.97 -8.48
N ALA A 512 -5.90 21.30 -8.40
CA ALA A 512 -5.35 22.00 -7.24
C ALA A 512 -6.35 22.01 -6.07
N LEU A 513 -7.64 22.20 -6.38
CA LEU A 513 -8.71 22.08 -5.39
C LEU A 513 -8.82 20.64 -4.86
N PHE A 514 -8.68 19.64 -5.74
CA PHE A 514 -8.62 18.24 -5.33
C PHE A 514 -7.42 17.99 -4.40
N GLU A 515 -6.22 18.49 -4.75
CA GLU A 515 -5.03 18.36 -3.90
C GLU A 515 -5.22 18.98 -2.51
N LYS A 516 -5.92 20.13 -2.39
CA LYS A 516 -6.31 20.69 -1.09
C LYS A 516 -7.20 19.74 -0.28
N GLY A 517 -8.14 19.06 -0.94
CA GLY A 517 -8.94 18.01 -0.32
C GLY A 517 -8.08 16.86 0.21
N VAL A 518 -7.10 16.41 -0.58
CA VAL A 518 -6.16 15.36 -0.15
C VAL A 518 -5.27 15.84 1.01
N GLN A 519 -4.83 17.09 1.02
CA GLN A 519 -4.07 17.68 2.13
C GLN A 519 -4.88 17.70 3.43
N ALA A 520 -6.15 18.13 3.37
CA ALA A 520 -7.07 18.08 4.51
C ALA A 520 -7.27 16.62 4.98
N PHE A 521 -7.47 15.69 4.03
CA PHE A 521 -7.61 14.28 4.35
C PHE A 521 -6.36 13.73 5.07
N ALA A 522 -5.16 13.98 4.53
CA ALA A 522 -3.89 13.56 5.11
C ALA A 522 -3.61 14.18 6.49
N ALA A 523 -4.05 15.43 6.72
CA ALA A 523 -3.95 16.10 8.02
C ALA A 523 -4.75 15.40 9.13
N ALA A 524 -5.72 14.53 8.78
CA ALA A 524 -6.47 13.74 9.73
C ALA A 524 -5.70 12.48 10.22
N ALA A 525 -4.51 12.19 9.67
CA ALA A 525 -3.74 10.99 9.99
C ALA A 525 -3.49 10.74 11.49
N PRO A 526 -3.24 11.74 12.35
CA PRO A 526 -3.08 11.52 13.79
C PRO A 526 -4.30 10.87 14.46
N LEU A 527 -5.51 11.11 13.94
CA LEU A 527 -6.76 10.56 14.49
C LEU A 527 -7.16 9.22 13.84
N PHE A 528 -6.81 9.02 12.57
CA PHE A 528 -7.28 7.89 11.75
C PHE A 528 -6.17 6.93 11.30
N GLY A 529 -4.92 7.14 11.71
CA GLY A 529 -3.78 6.33 11.28
C GLY A 529 -3.87 4.84 11.58
N ASN A 530 -4.75 4.42 12.50
CA ASN A 530 -5.02 3.00 12.76
C ASN A 530 -6.20 2.42 11.97
N SER A 531 -6.98 3.25 11.26
CA SER A 531 -8.11 2.80 10.44
C SER A 531 -7.61 2.31 9.08
N GLU A 532 -7.87 1.04 8.76
CA GLU A 532 -7.46 0.42 7.49
C GLU A 532 -8.10 1.12 6.29
N THR A 533 -9.41 1.33 6.33
CA THR A 533 -10.19 2.05 5.30
C THR A 533 -9.66 3.46 5.04
N TYR A 534 -9.20 4.17 6.07
CA TYR A 534 -8.58 5.50 5.93
C TYR A 534 -7.22 5.41 5.24
N LYS A 535 -6.38 4.42 5.58
CA LYS A 535 -5.09 4.20 4.92
C LYS A 535 -5.26 3.90 3.43
N ILE A 536 -6.20 3.02 3.11
CA ILE A 536 -6.54 2.64 1.72
C ILE A 536 -6.97 3.89 0.94
N ASP A 537 -7.90 4.67 1.47
CA ASP A 537 -8.38 5.88 0.82
C ASP A 537 -7.29 6.95 0.71
N LEU A 538 -6.46 7.13 1.74
CA LEU A 538 -5.32 8.06 1.71
C LEU A 538 -4.35 7.71 0.58
N ILE A 539 -4.04 6.42 0.38
CA ILE A 539 -3.23 5.96 -0.75
C ILE A 539 -3.91 6.29 -2.08
N ASN A 540 -5.22 6.01 -2.19
CA ASN A 540 -5.99 6.23 -3.41
C ASN A 540 -6.08 7.73 -3.79
N PHE A 541 -6.28 8.62 -2.81
CA PHE A 541 -6.28 10.05 -3.02
C PHE A 541 -4.88 10.59 -3.35
N THR A 542 -3.85 10.11 -2.64
CA THR A 542 -2.46 10.55 -2.85
C THR A 542 -1.91 10.11 -4.20
N ARG A 543 -2.23 8.89 -4.68
CA ARG A 543 -1.82 8.45 -6.03
C ARG A 543 -2.47 9.29 -7.12
N GLN A 544 -3.71 9.76 -6.92
CA GLN A 544 -4.38 10.64 -7.88
C GLN A 544 -3.68 12.01 -7.96
N VAL A 545 -3.16 12.54 -6.84
CA VAL A 545 -2.32 13.75 -6.85
C VAL A 545 -1.04 13.52 -7.67
N LEU A 546 -0.37 12.38 -7.50
CA LEU A 546 0.80 12.03 -8.30
C LEU A 546 0.47 11.92 -9.79
N SER A 547 -0.65 11.30 -10.15
CA SER A 547 -1.15 11.25 -11.52
C SER A 547 -1.37 12.65 -12.10
N ASN A 548 -2.00 13.56 -11.35
CA ASN A 548 -2.25 14.93 -11.82
C ASN A 548 -0.92 15.69 -12.05
N ARG A 549 0.06 15.52 -11.16
CA ARG A 549 1.39 16.16 -11.31
C ARG A 549 2.17 15.59 -12.50
N ALA A 550 2.00 14.30 -12.79
CA ALA A 550 2.65 13.66 -13.92
C ALA A 550 2.26 14.29 -15.26
N ASP A 551 1.00 14.76 -15.40
CA ASP A 551 0.56 15.47 -16.61
C ASP A 551 1.35 16.76 -16.84
N THR A 552 1.62 17.53 -15.77
CA THR A 552 2.43 18.75 -15.84
C THR A 552 3.88 18.46 -16.20
N VAL A 553 4.50 17.47 -15.55
CA VAL A 553 5.89 17.09 -15.83
C VAL A 553 6.04 16.56 -17.26
N PHE A 554 5.06 15.78 -17.73
CA PHE A 554 5.03 15.28 -19.10
C PHE A 554 4.89 16.43 -20.13
N ALA A 555 4.05 17.42 -19.86
CA ALA A 555 3.94 18.60 -20.73
C ALA A 555 5.28 19.36 -20.82
N SER A 556 5.97 19.57 -19.70
CA SER A 556 7.31 20.18 -19.69
C SER A 556 8.33 19.35 -20.47
N LEU A 557 8.27 18.02 -20.35
CA LEU A 557 9.13 17.10 -21.10
C LEU A 557 8.91 17.23 -22.62
N VAL A 558 7.66 17.23 -23.07
CA VAL A 558 7.31 17.37 -24.49
C VAL A 558 7.74 18.74 -25.03
N THR A 559 7.53 19.82 -24.27
CA THR A 559 8.00 21.16 -24.64
C THR A 559 9.51 21.20 -24.78
N ALA A 560 10.25 20.71 -23.79
CA ALA A 560 11.70 20.70 -23.83
C ALA A 560 12.26 19.88 -25.00
N TYR A 561 11.61 18.75 -25.35
CA TYR A 561 11.99 17.98 -26.54
C TYR A 561 11.77 18.76 -27.84
N LYS A 562 10.61 19.43 -27.98
CA LYS A 562 10.28 20.25 -29.17
C LYS A 562 11.19 21.45 -29.35
N GLU A 563 11.67 22.02 -28.24
CA GLU A 563 12.63 23.12 -28.22
C GLU A 563 14.08 22.65 -28.36
N GLU A 564 14.30 21.34 -28.53
CA GLU A 564 15.63 20.70 -28.59
C GLU A 564 16.51 21.00 -27.36
N ASN A 565 15.88 21.36 -26.23
CA ASN A 565 16.56 21.71 -25.00
C ASN A 565 16.91 20.44 -24.20
N THR A 566 18.08 19.88 -24.51
CA THR A 566 18.58 18.63 -23.89
C THR A 566 18.64 18.71 -22.35
N VAL A 567 19.01 19.85 -21.78
CA VAL A 567 19.12 20.02 -20.32
C VAL A 567 17.74 19.95 -19.67
N ALA A 568 16.78 20.74 -20.19
CA ALA A 568 15.41 20.74 -19.69
C ALA A 568 14.71 19.39 -19.91
N PHE A 569 14.97 18.74 -21.06
CA PHE A 569 14.42 17.42 -21.37
C PHE A 569 14.91 16.38 -20.35
N ASN A 570 16.21 16.33 -20.07
CA ASN A 570 16.78 15.37 -19.13
C ASN A 570 16.25 15.59 -17.70
N ALA A 571 16.14 16.85 -17.26
CA ALA A 571 15.56 17.17 -15.95
C ALA A 571 14.08 16.74 -15.85
N ALA A 572 13.28 17.02 -16.88
CA ALA A 572 11.87 16.61 -16.92
C ALA A 572 11.71 15.09 -17.00
N ALA A 573 12.56 14.40 -17.77
CA ALA A 573 12.58 12.93 -17.86
C ALA A 573 12.92 12.29 -16.51
N GLU A 574 13.93 12.81 -15.80
CA GLU A 574 14.29 12.32 -14.46
C GLU A 574 13.17 12.57 -13.43
N ALA A 575 12.53 13.75 -13.47
CA ALA A 575 11.37 14.05 -12.64
C ALA A 575 10.21 13.09 -12.93
N PHE A 576 9.94 12.79 -14.20
CA PHE A 576 8.88 11.87 -14.62
C PHE A 576 9.16 10.42 -14.16
N LEU A 577 10.41 9.96 -14.28
CA LEU A 577 10.81 8.65 -13.76
C LEU A 577 10.78 8.59 -12.23
N SER A 578 11.05 9.71 -11.55
CA SER A 578 10.95 9.82 -10.09
C SER A 578 9.50 9.73 -9.60
N LEU A 579 8.54 10.27 -10.36
CA LEU A 579 7.12 10.09 -10.06
C LEU A 579 6.68 8.63 -10.13
N HIS A 580 7.25 7.81 -11.03
CA HIS A 580 7.01 6.36 -11.04
C HIS A 580 7.52 5.70 -9.76
N ALA A 581 8.76 6.02 -9.35
CA ALA A 581 9.36 5.46 -8.15
C ALA A 581 8.57 5.84 -6.89
N LEU A 582 8.15 7.10 -6.78
CA LEU A 582 7.35 7.59 -5.67
C LEU A 582 5.95 6.97 -5.64
N THR A 583 5.31 6.82 -6.80
CA THR A 583 4.02 6.10 -6.91
C THR A 583 4.19 4.64 -6.51
N ASN A 584 5.28 3.99 -6.93
CA ASN A 584 5.60 2.62 -6.53
C ASN A 584 5.80 2.46 -5.02
N GLU A 585 6.54 3.37 -4.37
CA GLU A 585 6.71 3.38 -2.91
C GLU A 585 5.35 3.51 -2.20
N LEU A 586 4.50 4.44 -2.67
CA LEU A 586 3.18 4.68 -2.08
C LEU A 586 2.29 3.44 -2.18
N LEU A 587 2.19 2.83 -3.36
CA LEU A 587 1.33 1.68 -3.60
C LEU A 587 1.82 0.43 -2.86
N ASN A 588 3.13 0.25 -2.70
CA ASN A 588 3.67 -0.87 -1.94
C ASN A 588 3.39 -0.78 -0.43
N SER A 589 2.91 0.35 0.09
CA SER A 589 2.56 0.47 1.52
C SER A 589 1.32 -0.34 1.93
N HIS A 590 0.53 -0.89 0.98
CA HIS A 590 -0.67 -1.68 1.28
C HIS A 590 -0.94 -2.78 0.25
N SER A 591 -1.46 -3.93 0.70
CA SER A 591 -1.68 -5.14 -0.13
C SER A 591 -2.65 -4.97 -1.31
N TYR A 592 -3.75 -4.21 -1.14
CA TYR A 592 -4.71 -3.87 -2.22
C TYR A 592 -4.06 -3.24 -3.46
N TYR A 593 -2.87 -2.65 -3.33
CA TYR A 593 -2.20 -1.94 -4.40
C TYR A 593 -0.90 -2.63 -4.84
N ARG A 594 -0.72 -3.93 -4.58
CA ARG A 594 0.50 -4.68 -4.97
C ARG A 594 0.22 -5.68 -6.07
N LEU A 595 1.14 -5.76 -7.03
CA LEU A 595 1.11 -6.77 -8.09
C LEU A 595 1.21 -8.19 -7.51
N THR A 596 2.03 -8.36 -6.49
CA THR A 596 2.24 -9.66 -5.82
C THR A 596 0.95 -10.25 -5.27
N SER A 597 0.03 -9.41 -4.76
CA SER A 597 -1.27 -9.86 -4.25
C SER A 597 -2.10 -10.57 -5.33
N TYR A 598 -2.16 -9.99 -6.53
CA TYR A 598 -2.90 -10.55 -7.67
C TYR A 598 -2.21 -11.80 -8.24
N GLN A 599 -0.87 -11.76 -8.38
CA GLN A 599 -0.11 -12.92 -8.82
C GLN A 599 -0.30 -14.13 -7.88
N GLN A 600 -0.31 -13.90 -6.57
CA GLN A 600 -0.57 -14.95 -5.59
C GLN A 600 -2.01 -15.48 -5.65
N GLN A 601 -2.99 -14.65 -5.99
CA GLN A 601 -4.36 -15.12 -6.23
C GLN A 601 -4.42 -16.06 -7.44
N ALA A 602 -3.81 -15.68 -8.57
CA ALA A 602 -3.73 -16.52 -9.77
C ALA A 602 -3.02 -17.85 -9.50
N LEU A 603 -1.88 -17.83 -8.80
CA LEU A 603 -1.14 -19.05 -8.44
C LEU A 603 -1.93 -19.98 -7.51
N ARG A 604 -2.66 -19.43 -6.53
CA ARG A 604 -3.45 -20.25 -5.59
C ARG A 604 -4.62 -20.99 -6.26
N SER A 605 -5.11 -20.48 -7.40
CA SER A 605 -6.19 -21.11 -8.16
C SER A 605 -5.76 -22.31 -9.03
N GLY A 606 -4.45 -22.61 -9.11
CA GLY A 606 -3.91 -23.74 -9.88
C GLY A 606 -3.47 -24.91 -8.99
N ASN A 607 -3.88 -26.14 -9.32
CA ASN A 607 -3.57 -27.34 -8.56
C ASN A 607 -2.21 -27.93 -8.92
N THR A 608 -1.77 -27.75 -10.17
CA THR A 608 -0.48 -28.25 -10.68
C THR A 608 0.45 -27.11 -11.10
N PRO A 609 1.78 -27.33 -11.18
CA PRO A 609 2.71 -26.30 -11.68
C PRO A 609 2.34 -25.73 -13.06
N ILE A 610 1.81 -26.58 -13.95
CA ILE A 610 1.38 -26.19 -15.31
C ILE A 610 0.16 -25.27 -15.23
N GLU A 611 -0.84 -25.64 -14.43
CA GLU A 611 -2.04 -24.81 -14.22
C GLU A 611 -1.68 -23.46 -13.58
N ARG A 612 -0.82 -23.47 -12.56
CA ARG A 612 -0.35 -22.24 -11.91
C ARG A 612 0.34 -21.30 -12.88
N LYS A 613 1.19 -21.85 -13.76
CA LYS A 613 1.84 -21.10 -14.83
C LYS A 613 0.80 -20.53 -15.81
N ASN A 614 -0.16 -21.34 -16.25
CA ASN A 614 -1.22 -20.90 -17.17
C ASN A 614 -2.07 -19.77 -16.57
N ASN A 615 -2.46 -19.90 -15.30
CA ASN A 615 -3.23 -18.87 -14.59
C ASN A 615 -2.45 -17.57 -14.47
N LEU A 616 -1.18 -17.66 -14.08
CA LEU A 616 -0.34 -16.48 -13.95
C LEU A 616 -0.11 -15.81 -15.31
N HIS A 617 0.14 -16.58 -16.38
CA HIS A 617 0.23 -16.04 -17.73
C HIS A 617 -1.04 -15.29 -18.14
N ASN A 618 -2.20 -15.93 -17.97
CA ASN A 618 -3.51 -15.31 -18.24
C ASN A 618 -3.72 -14.02 -17.42
N ALA A 619 -3.38 -14.05 -16.13
CA ALA A 619 -3.50 -12.90 -15.24
C ALA A 619 -2.63 -11.72 -15.69
N MET A 620 -1.37 -11.98 -16.04
CA MET A 620 -0.41 -10.95 -16.46
C MET A 620 -0.75 -10.42 -17.86
N MET A 621 -1.17 -11.29 -18.78
CA MET A 621 -1.63 -10.92 -20.11
C MET A 621 -2.85 -9.98 -20.04
N LEU A 622 -3.84 -10.31 -19.22
CA LEU A 622 -5.07 -9.53 -19.08
C LEU A 622 -4.81 -8.07 -18.67
N ILE A 623 -3.88 -7.83 -17.75
CA ILE A 623 -3.59 -6.49 -17.22
C ILE A 623 -2.51 -5.72 -18.01
N THR A 624 -1.97 -6.31 -19.08
CA THR A 624 -0.94 -5.69 -19.95
C THR A 624 -1.44 -5.59 -21.39
N TYR A 625 -0.97 -6.46 -22.29
CA TYR A 625 -1.25 -6.35 -23.72
C TYR A 625 -2.63 -6.88 -24.11
N TRP A 626 -3.26 -7.72 -23.27
CA TRP A 626 -4.60 -8.34 -23.43
C TRP A 626 -4.77 -9.25 -24.66
N GLY A 627 -4.41 -8.74 -25.83
CA GLY A 627 -4.67 -9.18 -27.19
C GLY A 627 -3.80 -10.33 -27.73
N GLU A 628 -4.19 -10.87 -28.88
CA GLU A 628 -3.42 -11.89 -29.60
C GLU A 628 -2.11 -11.33 -30.18
N ASN A 629 -1.27 -12.21 -30.74
CA ASN A 629 -0.03 -11.82 -31.41
C ASN A 629 -0.28 -11.20 -32.80
N ASN A 630 -1.15 -10.19 -32.89
CA ASN A 630 -1.46 -9.47 -34.12
C ASN A 630 -1.26 -7.95 -33.94
N ARG A 631 -0.17 -7.44 -34.51
CA ARG A 631 0.21 -6.02 -34.41
C ARG A 631 -0.79 -5.06 -35.05
N GLN A 632 -1.57 -5.51 -36.03
CA GLN A 632 -2.56 -4.66 -36.71
C GLN A 632 -3.80 -4.42 -35.84
N GLU A 633 -4.00 -5.24 -34.79
CA GLU A 633 -5.18 -5.27 -33.93
C GLU A 633 -4.81 -5.08 -32.44
N ASP A 634 -3.72 -4.34 -32.16
CA ASP A 634 -3.13 -4.18 -30.82
C ASP A 634 -3.90 -3.20 -29.90
N TYR A 635 -5.10 -2.76 -30.26
CA TYR A 635 -5.82 -1.69 -29.55
C TYR A 635 -6.34 -2.07 -28.14
N LEU A 636 -6.17 -3.32 -27.69
CA LEU A 636 -6.52 -3.75 -26.32
C LEU A 636 -5.36 -3.62 -25.34
N HIS A 637 -4.19 -3.19 -25.81
CA HIS A 637 -3.06 -2.91 -24.95
C HIS A 637 -3.45 -1.92 -23.83
N GLU A 638 -3.06 -2.24 -22.60
CA GLU A 638 -3.37 -1.48 -21.40
C GLU A 638 -4.86 -1.19 -21.16
N TYR A 639 -5.81 -1.88 -21.79
CA TYR A 639 -7.24 -1.67 -21.52
C TYR A 639 -7.57 -1.86 -20.04
N ALA A 640 -6.95 -2.88 -19.42
CA ALA A 640 -7.12 -3.25 -18.03
C ALA A 640 -5.87 -2.96 -17.19
N TYR A 641 -5.13 -1.90 -17.54
CA TYR A 641 -3.90 -1.53 -16.85
C TYR A 641 -4.13 -1.32 -15.34
N LYS A 642 -3.08 -1.49 -14.53
CA LYS A 642 -3.15 -1.40 -13.07
C LYS A 642 -2.07 -0.49 -12.52
N GLU A 643 -2.43 0.34 -11.54
CA GLU A 643 -1.47 1.09 -10.73
C GLU A 643 -1.13 0.27 -9.50
N TRP A 644 -0.21 -0.67 -9.67
CA TRP A 644 0.25 -1.54 -8.60
C TRP A 644 1.75 -1.40 -8.33
N GLY A 645 2.10 -1.41 -7.04
CA GLY A 645 3.46 -1.56 -6.56
C GLY A 645 4.10 -2.82 -7.17
N GLY A 646 5.35 -2.68 -7.61
CA GLY A 646 6.01 -3.60 -8.52
C GLY A 646 5.87 -3.12 -9.96
N MET A 647 4.64 -3.15 -10.49
CA MET A 647 4.33 -2.85 -11.90
C MET A 647 4.75 -1.44 -12.32
N MET A 648 4.59 -0.45 -11.43
CA MET A 648 5.03 0.94 -11.66
C MET A 648 6.50 1.04 -12.07
N THR A 649 7.38 0.24 -11.46
CA THR A 649 8.83 0.29 -11.73
C THR A 649 9.34 -0.81 -12.65
N THR A 650 8.67 -1.98 -12.69
CA THR A 650 9.13 -3.11 -13.50
C THR A 650 8.55 -3.11 -14.91
N PHE A 651 7.38 -2.53 -15.13
CA PHE A 651 6.71 -2.45 -16.43
C PHE A 651 6.71 -1.01 -16.96
N TYR A 652 5.96 -0.11 -16.32
CA TYR A 652 5.71 1.24 -16.84
C TYR A 652 6.97 2.10 -16.92
N GLN A 653 7.73 2.21 -15.82
CA GLN A 653 8.96 3.01 -15.79
C GLN A 653 9.99 2.49 -16.81
N GLN A 654 10.06 1.18 -17.06
CA GLN A 654 11.02 0.61 -18.01
C GLN A 654 10.67 0.99 -19.45
N ARG A 655 9.38 0.96 -19.84
CA ARG A 655 8.95 1.45 -21.16
C ARG A 655 9.34 2.92 -21.36
N TRP A 656 9.08 3.76 -20.36
CA TRP A 656 9.44 5.18 -20.43
C TRP A 656 10.96 5.41 -20.49
N LYS A 657 11.77 4.61 -19.77
CA LYS A 657 13.24 4.66 -19.89
C LYS A 657 13.70 4.37 -21.32
N LEU A 658 13.21 3.28 -21.92
CA LEU A 658 13.53 2.93 -23.32
C LEU A 658 13.17 4.06 -24.28
N TYR A 659 12.01 4.69 -24.08
CA TYR A 659 11.58 5.81 -24.91
C TYR A 659 12.43 7.06 -24.71
N PHE A 660 12.78 7.41 -23.47
CA PHE A 660 13.62 8.56 -23.19
C PHE A 660 15.05 8.35 -23.72
N ASP A 661 15.58 7.13 -23.69
CA ASP A 661 16.85 6.79 -24.33
C ASP A 661 16.77 7.00 -25.85
N TYR A 662 15.68 6.58 -26.48
CA TYR A 662 15.40 6.84 -27.89
C TYR A 662 15.36 8.35 -28.21
N LEU A 663 14.60 9.13 -27.43
CA LEU A 663 14.51 10.58 -27.60
C LEU A 663 15.85 11.30 -27.37
N ARG A 664 16.64 10.88 -26.36
CA ARG A 664 17.99 11.43 -26.13
C ARG A 664 18.92 11.19 -27.32
N ASN A 665 18.85 10.01 -27.94
CA ASN A 665 19.65 9.72 -29.13
C ASN A 665 19.24 10.61 -30.31
N ASN A 666 17.93 10.81 -30.52
CA ASN A 666 17.45 11.73 -31.56
C ASN A 666 17.96 13.17 -31.33
N LEU A 667 17.87 13.69 -30.09
CA LEU A 667 18.40 15.02 -29.73
C LEU A 667 19.92 15.12 -29.94
N ALA A 668 20.65 14.01 -29.80
CA ALA A 668 22.07 13.92 -30.08
C ALA A 668 22.41 13.72 -31.57
N GLY A 669 21.42 13.78 -32.47
CA GLY A 669 21.60 13.56 -33.91
C GLY A 669 21.90 12.10 -34.30
N LYS A 670 21.69 11.14 -33.40
CA LYS A 670 21.91 9.71 -33.67
C LYS A 670 20.63 9.08 -34.21
N SER A 671 20.71 8.47 -35.39
CA SER A 671 19.60 7.69 -35.95
C SER A 671 19.52 6.33 -35.26
N VAL A 672 18.50 6.15 -34.42
CA VAL A 672 18.20 4.89 -33.73
C VAL A 672 16.77 4.46 -34.01
N THR A 673 16.49 3.15 -33.98
CA THR A 673 15.14 2.63 -34.20
C THR A 673 14.24 2.90 -32.99
N PRO A 674 12.97 3.31 -33.18
CA PRO A 674 12.01 3.42 -32.08
C PRO A 674 11.82 2.10 -31.33
N PRO A 675 11.58 2.12 -30.00
CA PRO A 675 11.29 0.91 -29.24
C PRO A 675 10.03 0.19 -29.75
N ASP A 676 10.11 -1.15 -29.86
CA ASP A 676 8.97 -1.99 -30.19
C ASP A 676 8.21 -2.41 -28.93
N PHE A 677 7.28 -1.57 -28.49
CA PHE A 677 6.51 -1.83 -27.27
C PHE A 677 5.63 -3.09 -27.36
N PHE A 678 5.04 -3.38 -28.53
CA PHE A 678 4.23 -4.58 -28.74
C PHE A 678 5.01 -5.87 -28.43
N ALA A 679 6.22 -6.00 -28.98
CA ALA A 679 7.07 -7.15 -28.71
C ALA A 679 7.59 -7.15 -27.26
N TRP A 680 7.99 -5.97 -26.77
CA TRP A 680 8.58 -5.83 -25.43
C TRP A 680 7.61 -6.21 -24.31
N GLU A 681 6.34 -5.82 -24.40
CA GLU A 681 5.33 -6.10 -23.37
C GLU A 681 5.05 -7.61 -23.24
N ARG A 682 5.02 -8.32 -24.37
CA ARG A 682 4.84 -9.79 -24.41
C ARG A 682 6.03 -10.52 -23.82
N GLU A 683 7.23 -10.06 -24.15
CA GLU A 683 8.46 -10.58 -23.56
C GLU A 683 8.49 -10.32 -22.05
N TRP A 684 8.09 -9.12 -21.61
CA TRP A 684 8.02 -8.78 -20.19
C TRP A 684 7.06 -9.71 -19.44
N VAL A 685 5.87 -10.00 -19.99
CA VAL A 685 4.93 -10.95 -19.37
C VAL A 685 5.60 -12.30 -19.17
N THR A 686 6.24 -12.84 -20.22
CA THR A 686 6.95 -14.13 -20.17
C THR A 686 8.05 -14.14 -19.11
N GLN A 687 8.82 -13.06 -18.99
CA GLN A 687 9.89 -12.92 -17.99
C GLN A 687 9.40 -12.74 -16.55
N ASN A 688 8.13 -12.34 -16.37
CA ASN A 688 7.53 -12.09 -15.06
C ASN A 688 6.48 -13.14 -14.66
N GLU A 689 6.50 -14.32 -15.29
CA GLU A 689 5.74 -15.52 -14.89
C GLU A 689 6.30 -16.23 -13.65
N GLN A 690 7.25 -15.61 -12.93
CA GLN A 690 7.78 -16.10 -11.67
C GLN A 690 7.61 -15.04 -10.58
N VAL A 691 6.92 -15.41 -9.51
CA VAL A 691 6.76 -14.51 -8.35
C VAL A 691 8.06 -14.50 -7.55
N LYS A 692 8.74 -13.35 -7.53
CA LYS A 692 9.90 -13.12 -6.66
C LYS A 692 9.41 -13.06 -5.21
N SER A 693 10.15 -13.67 -4.29
CA SER A 693 9.87 -13.56 -2.85
C SER A 693 9.91 -12.09 -2.42
N GLU A 694 8.91 -11.63 -1.65
CA GLU A 694 8.92 -10.28 -1.07
C GLU A 694 10.09 -10.16 -0.09
N VAL A 695 11.13 -9.44 -0.48
CA VAL A 695 12.31 -9.15 0.34
C VAL A 695 12.44 -7.65 0.39
N GLN A 696 11.63 -6.93 1.19
CA GLN A 696 11.94 -5.60 1.74
C GLN A 696 10.82 -5.16 2.71
N PRO A 697 11.14 -4.57 3.88
CA PRO A 697 10.17 -3.76 4.61
C PRO A 697 9.89 -2.48 3.79
N TYR A 698 8.63 -2.28 3.41
CA TYR A 698 8.22 -1.07 2.69
C TYR A 698 8.20 0.14 3.63
N PRO A 699 8.50 1.35 3.13
CA PRO A 699 8.47 2.56 3.94
C PRO A 699 7.08 2.79 4.54
N SER A 700 7.03 3.42 5.72
CA SER A 700 5.76 3.77 6.35
C SER A 700 4.92 4.67 5.43
N LEU A 701 3.61 4.42 5.35
CA LEU A 701 2.68 5.20 4.53
C LEU A 701 2.82 6.70 4.81
N GLU A 702 2.98 7.08 6.08
CA GLU A 702 3.16 8.47 6.49
C GLU A 702 4.42 9.11 5.89
N LYS A 703 5.55 8.39 5.88
CA LYS A 703 6.80 8.88 5.29
C LYS A 703 6.62 9.17 3.80
N VAL A 704 5.96 8.27 3.08
CA VAL A 704 5.73 8.44 1.63
C VAL A 704 4.71 9.56 1.36
N VAL A 705 3.61 9.63 2.11
CA VAL A 705 2.61 10.69 1.95
C VAL A 705 3.22 12.07 2.20
N ARG A 706 4.11 12.23 3.19
CA ARG A 706 4.83 13.50 3.44
C ARG A 706 5.76 13.90 2.29
N LYS A 707 6.33 12.94 1.55
CA LYS A 707 7.11 13.22 0.32
C LYS A 707 6.21 13.76 -0.80
N VAL A 708 4.99 13.24 -0.92
CA VAL A 708 4.03 13.65 -1.97
C VAL A 708 3.37 14.97 -1.61
N LEU A 709 2.79 15.05 -0.42
CA LEU A 709 2.11 16.19 0.14
C LEU A 709 3.04 16.75 1.21
N PRO A 710 4.00 17.63 0.86
CA PRO A 710 4.62 18.46 1.86
C PRO A 710 3.51 19.33 2.39
N LEU A 711 2.82 18.85 3.44
CA LEU A 711 1.79 19.59 4.13
C LEU A 711 2.46 20.91 4.48
N GLN A 712 1.98 22.01 3.88
CA GLN A 712 2.15 23.31 4.50
C GLN A 712 1.42 23.17 5.82
N THR A 713 2.12 22.71 6.85
CA THR A 713 1.61 22.73 8.21
C THR A 713 1.49 24.21 8.55
N ALA A 714 0.31 24.77 8.27
CA ALA A 714 -0.17 26.03 8.80
C ALA A 714 -0.51 25.90 10.31
N HIS A 715 0.00 24.87 10.97
CA HIS A 715 0.34 24.92 12.37
C HIS A 715 1.86 25.02 12.44
N ALA A 716 2.36 26.17 12.89
CA ALA A 716 3.71 26.26 13.40
C ALA A 716 3.94 25.05 14.31
N GLN A 717 4.89 24.19 13.93
CA GLN A 717 5.27 23.02 14.72
C GLN A 717 5.49 23.51 16.16
N LYS A 718 4.96 22.78 17.14
CA LYS A 718 4.95 23.25 18.53
C LYS A 718 6.39 23.59 18.95
N LYS A 719 6.55 24.55 19.85
CA LYS A 719 7.84 24.88 20.44
C LYS A 719 7.78 24.65 21.94
N ILE A 720 8.83 24.04 22.50
CA ILE A 720 9.00 23.81 23.93
C ILE A 720 9.61 25.05 24.58
N GLY A 721 10.62 25.63 23.93
CA GLY A 721 11.32 26.84 24.36
C GLY A 721 11.24 27.97 23.33
N ASN A 722 11.99 29.04 23.62
CA ASN A 722 11.98 30.28 22.84
C ASN A 722 13.32 30.51 22.09
N GLU A 723 14.14 29.46 21.92
CA GLU A 723 15.43 29.56 21.21
C GLU A 723 15.20 29.93 19.74
N THR A 724 15.92 30.94 19.26
CA THR A 724 15.91 31.34 17.85
C THR A 724 16.77 30.41 17.00
N HIS A 725 16.60 30.43 15.68
CA HIS A 725 17.43 29.64 14.77
C HIS A 725 18.93 29.98 14.92
N GLU A 726 19.28 31.28 14.96
CA GLU A 726 20.65 31.75 15.14
C GLU A 726 21.26 31.30 16.48
N GLN A 727 20.46 31.28 17.56
CA GLN A 727 20.91 30.78 18.86
C GLN A 727 21.20 29.27 18.79
N LYS A 728 20.32 28.50 18.15
CA LYS A 728 20.52 27.06 17.92
C LYS A 728 21.75 26.80 17.06
N GLU A 729 21.92 27.52 15.95
CA GLU A 729 23.11 27.43 15.10
C GLU A 729 24.39 27.69 15.89
N LYS A 730 24.41 28.74 16.73
CA LYS A 730 25.55 29.05 17.61
C LYS A 730 25.83 27.93 18.62
N ARG A 731 24.80 27.31 19.19
CA ARG A 731 24.93 26.18 20.12
C ARG A 731 25.45 24.92 19.41
N MET A 732 24.96 24.66 18.20
CA MET A 732 25.34 23.52 17.35
C MET A 732 26.69 23.68 16.65
N ALA A 733 27.23 24.90 16.55
CA ALA A 733 28.39 25.23 15.72
C ALA A 733 29.61 24.34 15.96
N TRP A 734 29.91 24.04 17.23
CA TRP A 734 31.04 23.17 17.57
C TRP A 734 30.81 21.74 17.08
N TRP A 735 29.58 21.25 17.17
CA TRP A 735 29.23 19.86 16.86
C TRP A 735 29.22 19.64 15.34
N THR A 736 28.68 20.60 14.59
CA THR A 736 28.75 20.60 13.12
C THR A 736 30.18 20.83 12.60
N HIS A 737 31.06 21.44 13.40
CA HIS A 737 32.47 21.56 13.05
C HIS A 737 33.23 20.26 13.32
N ASP A 738 32.99 19.63 14.47
CA ASP A 738 33.85 18.58 15.00
C ASP A 738 33.63 17.20 14.36
N ARG A 739 32.43 16.91 13.84
CA ARG A 739 32.04 15.76 13.00
C ARG A 739 32.22 14.34 13.55
N PHE A 740 33.20 14.08 14.41
CA PHE A 740 33.61 12.73 14.77
C PHE A 740 33.73 12.57 16.29
N GLY A 741 32.98 11.61 16.83
CA GLY A 741 32.92 11.31 18.26
C GLY A 741 33.15 9.84 18.61
N MET A 742 33.46 9.59 19.88
CA MET A 742 33.53 8.25 20.47
C MET A 742 32.23 7.92 21.20
N PHE A 743 31.62 6.79 20.90
CA PHE A 743 30.60 6.21 21.79
C PHE A 743 31.26 5.19 22.72
N ILE A 744 30.84 5.10 23.97
CA ILE A 744 31.38 4.13 24.92
C ILE A 744 30.24 3.42 25.63
N HIS A 745 30.03 2.15 25.30
CA HIS A 745 29.07 1.27 25.97
C HIS A 745 29.79 0.38 26.96
N TRP A 746 29.73 0.77 28.23
CA TRP A 746 30.36 0.05 29.33
C TRP A 746 29.46 -0.04 30.57
N GLY A 747 29.45 -1.21 31.19
CA GLY A 747 28.60 -1.54 32.33
C GLY A 747 28.76 -3.00 32.73
N LEU A 748 27.85 -3.51 33.56
CA LEU A 748 27.91 -4.89 34.08
C LEU A 748 27.89 -5.95 32.97
N TYR A 749 27.20 -5.67 31.85
CA TYR A 749 27.14 -6.56 30.69
C TYR A 749 28.50 -6.88 30.08
N SER A 750 29.53 -6.05 30.34
CA SER A 750 30.91 -6.35 29.91
C SER A 750 31.48 -7.61 30.56
N GLN A 751 30.97 -8.03 31.72
CA GLN A 751 31.33 -9.32 32.34
C GLN A 751 30.65 -10.51 31.67
N ALA A 752 29.40 -10.33 31.25
CA ALA A 752 28.70 -11.31 30.43
C ALA A 752 29.38 -11.47 29.05
N ALA A 753 29.95 -10.37 28.54
CA ALA A 753 30.79 -10.30 27.36
C ALA A 753 30.11 -10.82 26.08
N ARG A 754 28.80 -10.62 25.96
CA ARG A 754 27.96 -11.09 24.85
C ARG A 754 26.74 -10.18 24.59
N HIS A 755 27.01 -8.88 24.44
CA HIS A 755 26.04 -7.80 24.21
C HIS A 755 25.39 -7.20 25.47
N GLU A 756 25.05 -5.92 25.42
CA GLU A 756 24.43 -5.16 26.51
C GLU A 756 22.96 -5.53 26.75
N TRP A 757 22.31 -6.12 25.75
CA TRP A 757 20.94 -6.66 25.84
C TRP A 757 20.86 -8.07 26.44
N VAL A 758 21.97 -8.66 26.87
CA VAL A 758 22.02 -10.04 27.39
C VAL A 758 20.97 -10.32 28.48
N LYS A 759 20.71 -9.35 29.38
CA LYS A 759 19.69 -9.50 30.43
C LYS A 759 18.30 -9.76 29.83
N ARG A 760 17.93 -9.08 28.75
CA ARG A 760 16.67 -9.31 28.03
C ARG A 760 16.70 -10.58 27.21
N TRP A 761 17.71 -10.78 26.37
CA TRP A 761 17.75 -11.90 25.42
C TRP A 761 17.76 -13.25 26.12
N GLU A 762 18.42 -13.34 27.27
CA GLU A 762 18.44 -14.54 28.10
C GLU A 762 17.36 -14.54 29.19
N ARG A 763 16.49 -13.52 29.21
CA ARG A 763 15.41 -13.32 30.21
C ARG A 763 15.89 -13.48 31.66
N MET A 764 17.04 -12.89 31.97
CA MET A 764 17.65 -12.98 33.29
C MET A 764 16.90 -12.13 34.30
N SER A 765 16.58 -12.74 35.44
CA SER A 765 16.09 -12.06 36.65
C SER A 765 17.19 -11.17 37.27
N ASN A 766 16.80 -10.31 38.22
CA ASN A 766 17.77 -9.49 38.96
C ASN A 766 18.75 -10.39 39.73
N GLU A 767 18.27 -11.47 40.33
CA GLU A 767 19.06 -12.42 41.11
C GLU A 767 20.09 -13.15 40.22
N GLN A 768 19.71 -13.50 38.99
CA GLN A 768 20.64 -14.11 38.02
C GLN A 768 21.69 -13.12 37.51
N TYR A 769 21.37 -11.82 37.49
CA TYR A 769 22.28 -10.77 37.04
C TYR A 769 23.18 -10.21 38.17
N GLN A 770 22.77 -10.40 39.42
CA GLN A 770 23.46 -9.93 40.62
C GLN A 770 24.94 -10.35 40.72
N PRO A 771 25.36 -11.56 40.30
CA PRO A 771 26.77 -11.94 40.32
C PRO A 771 27.68 -10.98 39.53
N TYR A 772 27.17 -10.37 38.45
CA TYR A 772 27.93 -9.35 37.72
C TYR A 772 28.13 -8.12 38.61
N PHE A 773 27.09 -7.62 39.27
CA PHE A 773 27.21 -6.49 40.21
C PHE A 773 28.21 -6.79 41.35
N ASP A 774 28.07 -7.94 42.00
CA ASP A 774 28.88 -8.31 43.18
C ASP A 774 30.37 -8.49 42.85
N THR A 775 30.68 -8.81 41.59
CA THR A 775 32.05 -9.08 41.15
C THR A 775 32.64 -7.99 40.26
N PHE A 776 31.86 -6.95 39.89
CA PHE A 776 32.31 -5.87 39.02
C PHE A 776 33.45 -5.07 39.67
N ASN A 777 34.66 -5.37 39.22
CA ASN A 777 35.90 -4.74 39.64
C ASN A 777 36.77 -4.42 38.41
N PRO A 778 36.62 -3.22 37.83
CA PRO A 778 37.37 -2.84 36.65
C PRO A 778 38.79 -2.37 37.04
N ASP A 779 39.64 -3.33 37.35
CA ASP A 779 40.99 -3.14 37.91
C ASP A 779 42.01 -2.53 36.94
N MET A 780 41.70 -2.53 35.63
CA MET A 780 42.48 -1.89 34.57
C MET A 780 41.79 -0.65 33.99
N PHE A 781 40.75 -0.13 34.64
CA PHE A 781 40.09 1.09 34.19
C PHE A 781 41.00 2.31 34.38
N ASP A 782 41.48 2.82 33.23
CA ASP A 782 42.23 4.07 33.13
C ASP A 782 41.61 4.95 32.03
N PRO A 783 40.68 5.85 32.37
CA PRO A 783 40.02 6.69 31.38
C PRO A 783 40.98 7.71 30.74
N LYS A 784 42.18 7.94 31.30
CA LYS A 784 43.20 8.78 30.65
C LYS A 784 43.75 8.09 29.41
N THR A 785 43.92 6.77 29.45
CA THR A 785 44.29 5.98 28.27
C THR A 785 43.18 6.06 27.22
N TRP A 786 41.91 5.92 27.61
CA TRP A 786 40.78 6.04 26.70
C TRP A 786 40.73 7.42 26.01
N ALA A 787 40.90 8.49 26.78
CA ALA A 787 40.90 9.86 26.28
C ALA A 787 42.06 10.10 25.28
N LYS A 788 43.26 9.60 25.60
CA LYS A 788 44.41 9.68 24.69
C LYS A 788 44.18 8.92 23.38
N GLN A 789 43.58 7.74 23.45
CA GLN A 789 43.23 6.94 22.26
C GLN A 789 42.17 7.63 21.41
N ALA A 790 41.13 8.20 22.03
CA ALA A 790 40.11 8.98 21.33
C ALA A 790 40.72 10.20 20.61
N LYS A 791 41.58 10.96 21.31
CA LYS A 791 42.30 12.11 20.75
C LYS A 791 43.20 11.72 19.59
N ALA A 792 43.97 10.63 19.75
CA ALA A 792 44.86 10.12 18.71
C ALA A 792 44.09 9.67 17.46
N ALA A 793 42.89 9.11 17.63
CA ALA A 793 41.99 8.74 16.53
C ALA A 793 41.32 9.96 15.85
N GLY A 794 41.45 11.16 16.41
CA GLY A 794 40.79 12.37 15.89
C GLY A 794 39.36 12.58 16.38
N MET A 795 38.93 11.90 17.44
CA MET A 795 37.61 12.17 18.02
C MET A 795 37.63 13.46 18.85
N LYS A 796 36.57 14.25 18.77
CA LYS A 796 36.46 15.59 19.39
C LYS A 796 35.48 15.66 20.55
N TYR A 797 34.62 14.67 20.66
CA TYR A 797 33.70 14.48 21.77
C TYR A 797 33.55 12.99 22.06
N ALA A 798 33.11 12.65 23.28
CA ALA A 798 32.83 11.28 23.66
C ALA A 798 31.54 11.19 24.47
N VAL A 799 30.74 10.15 24.24
CA VAL A 799 29.49 9.88 24.95
C VAL A 799 29.64 8.56 25.70
N LEU A 800 29.55 8.58 27.03
CA LEU A 800 29.65 7.39 27.89
C LEU A 800 28.28 6.96 28.40
N THR A 801 27.99 5.66 28.40
CA THR A 801 26.85 5.07 29.12
C THR A 801 26.98 5.36 30.62
N THR A 802 26.23 6.35 31.12
CA THR A 802 26.13 6.63 32.57
C THR A 802 25.18 5.65 33.26
N LYS A 803 24.13 5.25 32.53
CA LYS A 803 23.20 4.17 32.85
C LYS A 803 22.70 3.57 31.55
N HIS A 804 22.75 2.24 31.42
CA HIS A 804 22.17 1.51 30.30
C HIS A 804 20.89 0.75 30.73
N HIS A 805 20.22 0.03 29.82
CA HIS A 805 18.92 -0.60 30.04
C HIS A 805 18.87 -1.52 31.25
N GLU A 806 19.98 -2.17 31.64
CA GLU A 806 20.02 -3.00 32.83
C GLU A 806 19.84 -2.23 34.15
N GLY A 807 19.88 -0.89 34.10
CA GLY A 807 19.61 0.00 35.23
C GLY A 807 20.83 0.34 36.10
N PHE A 808 22.00 -0.22 35.79
CA PHE A 808 23.23 0.03 36.56
C PHE A 808 23.81 1.42 36.30
N CYS A 809 24.00 2.18 37.37
CA CYS A 809 24.60 3.52 37.29
C CYS A 809 26.12 3.45 37.45
N LEU A 810 26.87 3.92 36.45
CA LEU A 810 28.33 4.06 36.54
C LEU A 810 28.76 5.27 37.41
N PHE A 811 27.80 6.09 37.82
CA PHE A 811 27.97 7.31 38.60
C PHE A 811 27.38 7.18 40.00
N ASP A 812 27.80 8.03 40.93
CA ASP A 812 27.38 7.95 42.34
C ASP A 812 25.99 8.57 42.61
N SER A 813 24.93 7.97 42.07
CA SER A 813 23.55 8.45 42.27
C SER A 813 23.09 8.29 43.72
N LYS A 814 22.37 9.28 44.27
CA LYS A 814 21.74 9.18 45.60
C LYS A 814 20.42 8.41 45.60
N PHE A 815 19.89 8.07 44.43
CA PHE A 815 18.56 7.47 44.28
C PHE A 815 18.57 5.94 44.11
N THR A 816 19.76 5.32 44.06
CA THR A 816 19.89 3.86 43.95
C THR A 816 21.18 3.36 44.59
N ASP A 817 21.16 2.13 45.11
CA ASP A 817 22.36 1.38 45.48
C ASP A 817 22.89 0.53 44.31
N TYR A 818 22.15 0.41 43.20
CA TYR A 818 22.57 -0.32 42.01
C TYR A 818 23.53 0.53 41.14
N LYS A 819 24.68 0.86 41.72
CA LYS A 819 25.69 1.78 41.19
C LYS A 819 27.13 1.32 41.44
N SER A 820 28.07 1.87 40.67
CA SER A 820 29.50 1.54 40.72
C SER A 820 30.17 1.75 42.09
N THR A 821 29.75 2.74 42.87
CA THR A 821 30.26 2.97 44.24
C THR A 821 29.81 1.91 45.25
N LYS A 822 28.90 1.02 44.86
CA LYS A 822 28.42 -0.11 45.67
C LYS A 822 28.89 -1.47 45.15
N THR A 823 29.71 -1.50 44.12
CA THR A 823 30.41 -2.72 43.68
C THR A 823 31.84 -2.74 44.24
N LYS A 824 32.62 -3.76 43.88
CA LYS A 824 34.06 -3.82 44.17
C LYS A 824 34.87 -2.68 43.53
N ALA A 825 34.32 -2.01 42.51
CA ALA A 825 34.92 -0.81 41.94
C ALA A 825 35.04 0.32 42.96
N ASN A 826 33.99 0.50 43.79
CA ASN A 826 33.89 1.49 44.87
C ASN A 826 34.36 2.92 44.49
N ARG A 827 34.04 3.33 43.26
CA ARG A 827 34.48 4.59 42.64
C ARG A 827 33.38 5.17 41.75
N ASP A 828 33.35 6.49 41.62
CA ASP A 828 32.52 7.17 40.63
C ASP A 828 33.23 7.17 39.27
N LEU A 829 32.91 6.19 38.44
CA LEU A 829 33.59 5.94 37.17
C LEU A 829 33.25 7.01 36.12
N VAL A 830 32.06 7.62 36.21
CA VAL A 830 31.67 8.73 35.33
C VAL A 830 32.49 9.98 35.67
N LYS A 831 32.73 10.26 36.96
CA LYS A 831 33.61 11.37 37.35
C LYS A 831 35.02 11.22 36.79
N GLU A 832 35.61 10.03 36.91
CA GLU A 832 36.95 9.75 36.37
C GLU A 832 37.01 9.91 34.84
N PHE A 833 35.97 9.47 34.12
CA PHE A 833 35.82 9.68 32.68
C PHE A 833 35.77 11.17 32.31
N VAL A 834 34.90 11.93 32.99
CA VAL A 834 34.73 13.38 32.75
C VAL A 834 36.06 14.11 32.93
N ASP A 835 36.75 13.84 34.04
CA ASP A 835 38.01 14.50 34.38
C ASP A 835 39.11 14.17 33.34
N ALA A 836 39.18 12.90 32.88
CA ALA A 836 40.17 12.46 31.90
C ALA A 836 39.92 13.02 30.49
N PHE A 837 38.69 12.96 29.97
CA PHE A 837 38.37 13.42 28.62
C PHE A 837 38.47 14.94 28.50
N ARG A 838 38.02 15.67 29.54
CA ARG A 838 38.15 17.12 29.59
C ARG A 838 39.61 17.57 29.65
N ALA A 839 40.48 16.85 30.37
CA ALA A 839 41.91 17.12 30.41
C ALA A 839 42.59 16.98 29.03
N GLU A 840 42.07 16.13 28.16
CA GLU A 840 42.57 15.97 26.79
C GLU A 840 41.94 16.96 25.78
N GLY A 841 41.00 17.80 26.23
CA GLY A 841 40.28 18.75 25.39
C GLY A 841 39.14 18.12 24.58
N ILE A 842 38.67 16.94 24.98
CA ILE A 842 37.55 16.25 24.35
C ILE A 842 36.26 16.67 25.08
N ARG A 843 35.24 17.05 24.31
CA ARG A 843 33.92 17.40 24.86
C ARG A 843 33.22 16.18 25.44
N VAL A 844 32.45 16.41 26.49
CA VAL A 844 31.90 15.35 27.33
C VAL A 844 30.41 15.21 27.07
N GLY A 845 29.98 14.01 26.71
CA GLY A 845 28.58 13.65 26.60
C GLY A 845 28.22 12.45 27.46
N PHE A 846 26.94 12.37 27.80
CA PHE A 846 26.38 11.27 28.57
C PHE A 846 25.30 10.58 27.79
N TYR A 847 25.41 9.25 27.68
CA TYR A 847 24.28 8.40 27.36
C TYR A 847 23.54 8.08 28.65
N TYR A 848 22.22 8.15 28.61
CA TYR A 848 21.36 7.76 29.71
C TYR A 848 20.15 7.00 29.19
N SER A 849 19.96 5.77 29.65
CA SER A 849 18.81 4.99 29.24
C SER A 849 17.52 5.41 29.95
N LEU A 850 16.49 5.71 29.15
CA LEU A 850 15.11 5.88 29.60
C LEU A 850 14.53 4.55 30.12
N ILE A 851 15.00 3.42 29.60
CA ILE A 851 14.63 2.07 30.01
C ILE A 851 15.38 1.69 31.29
N ASP A 852 14.74 0.93 32.17
CA ASP A 852 15.38 0.42 33.38
C ASP A 852 14.81 -0.96 33.76
N TRP A 853 15.60 -2.00 33.52
CA TRP A 853 15.25 -3.38 33.82
C TRP A 853 15.57 -3.79 35.25
N HIS A 854 15.98 -2.86 36.12
CA HIS A 854 16.27 -3.13 37.53
C HIS A 854 15.28 -2.44 38.46
N HIS A 855 14.90 -1.19 38.16
CA HIS A 855 14.07 -0.38 39.05
C HIS A 855 12.71 -1.05 39.36
N PRO A 856 12.33 -1.19 40.65
CA PRO A 856 11.14 -1.96 41.04
C PRO A 856 9.83 -1.37 40.50
N ASP A 857 9.76 -0.05 40.35
CA ASP A 857 8.58 0.64 39.80
C ASP A 857 8.57 0.81 38.28
N PHE A 858 9.62 0.36 37.56
CA PHE A 858 9.56 0.34 36.10
C PHE A 858 8.55 -0.73 35.67
N THR A 859 7.46 -0.32 35.03
CA THR A 859 6.42 -1.27 34.58
C THR A 859 6.98 -2.14 33.46
N VAL A 860 6.87 -3.44 33.60
CA VAL A 860 7.21 -4.45 32.59
C VAL A 860 6.43 -4.18 31.30
N ASP A 861 7.15 -4.17 30.19
CA ASP A 861 6.69 -3.85 28.84
C ASP A 861 7.25 -4.87 27.82
N GLY A 862 7.09 -4.62 26.51
CA GLY A 862 7.54 -5.52 25.44
C GLY A 862 9.06 -5.62 25.23
N VAL A 863 9.87 -4.85 25.98
CA VAL A 863 11.34 -4.92 25.90
C VAL A 863 11.98 -5.36 27.22
N HIS A 864 11.21 -5.42 28.31
CA HIS A 864 11.67 -5.84 29.62
C HIS A 864 11.99 -7.36 29.68
N PRO A 865 13.05 -7.80 30.39
CA PRO A 865 13.43 -9.23 30.52
C PRO A 865 12.32 -10.11 31.12
N LEU A 866 11.52 -9.55 32.01
CA LEU A 866 10.39 -10.22 32.67
C LEU A 866 9.09 -10.22 31.84
N GLN A 867 9.13 -9.81 30.58
CA GLN A 867 7.94 -9.81 29.73
C GLN A 867 7.26 -11.20 29.72
N PRO A 868 5.91 -11.26 29.78
CA PRO A 868 5.17 -12.51 29.69
C PRO A 868 5.41 -13.22 28.36
N LYS A 869 5.06 -14.51 28.29
CA LYS A 869 5.11 -15.27 27.03
C LYS A 869 3.95 -14.93 26.10
N SER A 870 2.81 -14.55 26.66
CA SER A 870 1.64 -14.06 25.93
C SER A 870 1.65 -12.54 25.93
N GLU A 871 1.23 -11.93 24.83
CA GLU A 871 1.02 -10.47 24.73
C GLU A 871 -0.36 -10.02 25.25
N ALA A 872 -1.02 -10.84 26.08
CA ALA A 872 -2.32 -10.48 26.64
C ALA A 872 -2.18 -9.39 27.72
N ASP A 873 -3.00 -8.35 27.62
CA ASP A 873 -3.08 -7.26 28.60
C ASP A 873 -3.20 -7.76 30.05
N SER A 874 -3.94 -8.85 30.26
CA SER A 874 -4.13 -9.43 31.58
C SER A 874 -2.84 -9.94 32.22
N ASP A 875 -1.86 -10.38 31.43
CA ASP A 875 -0.61 -10.91 31.95
C ASP A 875 0.37 -9.79 32.31
N TYR A 876 0.43 -8.75 31.49
CA TYR A 876 1.12 -7.51 31.84
C TYR A 876 0.52 -6.86 33.08
N ALA A 877 -0.81 -6.78 33.18
CA ALA A 877 -1.49 -6.23 34.36
C ALA A 877 -1.16 -7.00 35.65
N LYS A 878 -1.05 -8.33 35.60
CA LYS A 878 -0.64 -9.15 36.75
C LYS A 878 0.80 -8.86 37.18
N ILE A 879 1.74 -8.81 36.23
CA ILE A 879 3.17 -8.59 36.52
C ILE A 879 3.43 -7.16 36.99
N ASN A 880 2.66 -6.19 36.48
CA ASN A 880 2.76 -4.79 36.85
C ASN A 880 2.00 -4.42 38.13
N LYS A 881 1.32 -5.37 38.76
CA LYS A 881 0.61 -5.14 40.01
C LYS A 881 1.59 -4.64 41.08
N GLY A 882 1.35 -3.43 41.58
CA GLY A 882 2.14 -2.79 42.63
C GLY A 882 3.32 -1.94 42.15
N ARG A 883 3.58 -1.85 40.84
CA ARG A 883 4.58 -0.95 40.27
C ARG A 883 3.96 0.42 40.00
N ASP A 884 4.64 1.49 40.41
CA ASP A 884 4.17 2.86 40.21
C ASP A 884 5.05 3.64 39.22
N TRP A 885 4.58 3.75 37.99
CA TRP A 885 5.29 4.44 36.92
C TRP A 885 5.73 5.87 37.28
N ASN A 886 4.95 6.60 38.09
CA ASN A 886 5.30 7.97 38.45
C ASN A 886 6.53 8.04 39.36
N LYS A 887 6.77 7.01 40.19
CA LYS A 887 8.01 6.91 40.99
C LYS A 887 9.22 6.71 40.11
N TYR A 888 9.11 5.83 39.10
CA TYR A 888 10.19 5.64 38.13
C TYR A 888 10.44 6.93 37.31
N LYS A 889 9.38 7.60 36.85
CA LYS A 889 9.50 8.89 36.15
C LYS A 889 10.24 9.93 37.00
N ALA A 890 9.92 10.03 38.29
CA ALA A 890 10.61 10.93 39.21
C ALA A 890 12.09 10.52 39.40
N TYR A 891 12.37 9.23 39.55
CA TYR A 891 13.73 8.67 39.61
C TYR A 891 14.57 9.04 38.37
N LEU A 892 14.01 8.84 37.17
CA LEU A 892 14.62 9.22 35.90
C LEU A 892 15.00 10.71 35.88
N HIS A 893 14.05 11.60 36.19
CA HIS A 893 14.28 13.05 36.17
C HIS A 893 15.31 13.47 37.22
N ASN A 894 15.28 12.87 38.40
CA ASN A 894 16.23 13.13 39.46
C ASN A 894 17.66 12.70 39.10
N GLN A 895 17.84 11.55 38.45
CA GLN A 895 19.15 11.10 37.99
C GLN A 895 19.72 11.94 36.85
N VAL A 896 18.89 12.32 35.87
CA VAL A 896 19.31 13.27 34.83
C VAL A 896 19.72 14.59 35.46
N ARG A 897 19.02 15.07 36.49
CA ARG A 897 19.42 16.26 37.24
C ARG A 897 20.79 16.08 37.91
N GLU A 898 21.06 14.97 38.61
CA GLU A 898 22.38 14.69 39.21
C GLU A 898 23.50 14.75 38.17
N LEU A 899 23.30 14.13 37.00
CA LEU A 899 24.27 14.12 35.91
C LEU A 899 24.58 15.53 35.39
N LEU A 900 23.55 16.39 35.29
CA LEU A 900 23.70 17.75 34.79
C LEU A 900 24.14 18.77 35.85
N THR A 901 24.21 18.40 37.13
CA THR A 901 24.65 19.30 38.21
C THR A 901 25.98 18.90 38.85
N ASN A 902 26.32 17.61 38.90
CA ASN A 902 27.45 17.13 39.71
C ASN A 902 28.77 16.96 38.91
N TYR A 903 28.70 16.96 37.58
CA TYR A 903 29.84 16.63 36.70
C TYR A 903 30.36 17.83 35.88
N GLY A 904 29.92 19.04 36.22
CA GLY A 904 30.29 20.27 35.51
C GLY A 904 29.54 20.44 34.18
N LYS A 905 30.18 21.06 33.19
CA LYS A 905 29.59 21.25 31.86
C LYS A 905 29.51 19.92 31.11
N ILE A 906 28.31 19.62 30.59
CA ILE A 906 28.01 18.49 29.71
C ILE A 906 27.59 19.04 28.34
N ASP A 907 28.22 18.55 27.27
CA ASP A 907 28.06 19.06 25.92
C ASP A 907 26.97 18.30 25.13
N ILE A 908 26.78 17.00 25.38
CA ILE A 908 25.76 16.17 24.72
C ILE A 908 25.03 15.31 25.76
N LEU A 909 23.70 15.22 25.66
CA LEU A 909 22.91 14.21 26.35
C LEU A 909 22.22 13.31 25.32
N TRP A 910 22.50 12.02 25.39
CA TRP A 910 22.03 10.98 24.48
C TRP A 910 21.06 10.08 25.26
N LEU A 911 19.76 10.21 24.99
CA LEU A 911 18.70 9.53 25.74
C LEU A 911 18.24 8.30 24.97
N ASP A 912 17.93 7.17 25.64
CA ASP A 912 17.69 5.93 24.88
C ASP A 912 16.74 4.94 25.60
N PHE A 913 15.59 4.59 25.04
CA PHE A 913 14.86 5.26 23.96
C PHE A 913 13.36 5.14 24.18
N SER A 914 12.61 5.92 23.41
CA SER A 914 11.15 5.80 23.28
C SER A 914 10.77 4.79 22.21
N TYR A 915 9.76 3.97 22.50
CA TYR A 915 9.23 2.93 21.62
C TYR A 915 7.71 2.86 21.78
N PRO A 916 6.97 3.91 21.38
CA PRO A 916 5.51 3.84 21.38
C PRO A 916 5.06 2.73 20.43
N ASN A 917 4.10 1.90 20.85
CA ASN A 917 3.55 0.83 20.03
C ASN A 917 2.02 0.80 20.10
N SER A 918 1.41 0.16 19.10
CA SER A 918 -0.06 0.13 18.95
C SER A 918 -0.77 -0.84 19.90
N ASN A 919 -0.04 -1.80 20.49
CA ASN A 919 -0.60 -2.76 21.45
C ASN A 919 -0.60 -2.23 22.90
N GLY A 920 -0.14 -0.99 23.14
CA GLY A 920 -0.22 -0.35 24.46
C GLY A 920 0.85 -0.78 25.46
N HIS A 921 1.85 -1.57 25.04
CA HIS A 921 2.97 -2.03 25.87
C HIS A 921 4.30 -1.35 25.52
N GLY A 922 4.24 -0.17 24.94
CA GLY A 922 5.36 0.68 24.56
C GLY A 922 5.46 1.89 25.47
N LYS A 923 6.50 2.71 25.29
CA LYS A 923 6.72 3.91 26.10
C LYS A 923 7.10 5.10 25.22
N GLY A 924 6.38 6.20 25.38
CA GLY A 924 6.56 7.42 24.61
C GLY A 924 6.61 8.68 25.47
N LYS A 925 6.41 9.83 24.82
CA LYS A 925 6.54 11.18 25.39
C LYS A 925 5.87 11.35 26.76
N SER A 926 4.63 10.87 26.87
CA SER A 926 3.80 11.01 28.09
C SER A 926 4.33 10.15 29.24
N ASP A 927 4.87 8.97 28.91
CA ASP A 927 5.45 8.06 29.88
C ASP A 927 6.73 8.65 30.47
N TRP A 928 7.58 9.25 29.66
CA TRP A 928 8.84 9.83 30.14
C TRP A 928 8.67 11.21 30.79
N GLY A 929 7.56 11.90 30.51
CA GLY A 929 7.47 13.35 30.78
C GLY A 929 8.53 14.10 29.98
N SER A 930 8.65 13.77 28.67
CA SER A 930 9.76 14.23 27.83
C SER A 930 9.84 15.76 27.70
N VAL A 931 8.70 16.45 27.72
CA VAL A 931 8.66 17.92 27.62
C VAL A 931 9.25 18.54 28.89
N GLU A 932 8.84 18.06 30.06
CA GLU A 932 9.35 18.49 31.36
C GLU A 932 10.83 18.15 31.50
N LEU A 933 11.22 16.96 31.05
CA LEU A 933 12.59 16.49 31.06
C LEU A 933 13.49 17.39 30.20
N LEU A 934 13.10 17.66 28.95
CA LEU A 934 13.88 18.52 28.05
C LEU A 934 13.97 19.97 28.55
N LYS A 935 12.88 20.50 29.13
CA LYS A 935 12.90 21.82 29.79
C LYS A 935 13.91 21.86 30.94
N MET A 936 13.89 20.85 31.80
CA MET A 936 14.86 20.73 32.89
C MET A 936 16.30 20.63 32.38
N ILE A 937 16.54 19.81 31.36
CA ILE A 937 17.86 19.64 30.73
C ILE A 937 18.39 20.99 30.24
N ARG A 938 17.60 21.71 29.44
CA ARG A 938 18.00 23.01 28.88
C ARG A 938 18.07 24.13 29.93
N GLN A 939 17.32 24.02 31.03
CA GLN A 939 17.43 24.95 32.15
C GLN A 939 18.75 24.76 32.90
N LEU A 940 19.16 23.51 33.14
CA LEU A 940 20.39 23.18 33.87
C LEU A 940 21.65 23.40 33.03
N GLN A 941 21.59 23.07 31.74
CA GLN A 941 22.71 23.18 30.81
C GLN A 941 22.23 23.80 29.48
N PRO A 942 22.10 25.14 29.38
CA PRO A 942 21.58 25.80 28.17
C PRO A 942 22.37 25.54 26.89
N GLY A 943 23.65 25.17 27.00
CA GLY A 943 24.53 24.86 25.88
C GLY A 943 24.56 23.38 25.46
N ILE A 944 23.80 22.51 26.14
CA ILE A 944 23.77 21.07 25.85
C ILE A 944 23.05 20.77 24.54
N ILE A 945 23.46 19.71 23.85
CA ILE A 945 22.80 19.19 22.65
C ILE A 945 22.11 17.86 23.00
N VAL A 946 20.88 17.66 22.53
CA VAL A 946 20.07 16.46 22.83
C VAL A 946 19.64 15.75 21.55
N ASP A 947 19.66 14.43 21.57
CA ASP A 947 19.25 13.57 20.45
C ASP A 947 17.71 13.46 20.31
N ASN A 948 17.23 12.69 19.32
CA ASN A 948 15.81 12.63 18.96
C ASN A 948 15.01 11.46 19.56
N ARG A 949 15.50 10.79 20.61
CA ARG A 949 14.87 9.57 21.15
C ARG A 949 13.85 9.80 22.28
N LEU A 950 13.41 11.04 22.48
CA LEU A 950 12.42 11.45 23.47
C LEU A 950 10.96 11.44 23.00
N ASP A 951 10.68 11.03 21.76
CA ASP A 951 9.33 11.02 21.16
C ASP A 951 8.70 12.44 21.09
N LEU A 952 9.49 13.42 20.62
CA LEU A 952 9.14 14.84 20.57
C LEU A 952 9.06 15.40 19.13
N ASP A 953 8.82 14.56 18.12
CA ASP A 953 8.81 14.98 16.71
C ASP A 953 7.72 16.03 16.37
N GLU A 954 6.68 16.16 17.20
CA GLU A 954 5.68 17.22 17.07
C GLU A 954 6.21 18.62 17.46
N TYR A 955 7.40 18.71 18.06
CA TYR A 955 8.05 19.95 18.46
C TYR A 955 9.27 20.25 17.58
N SER A 956 9.33 21.44 16.98
CA SER A 956 10.45 21.86 16.12
C SER A 956 11.79 21.94 16.86
N ASP A 957 11.73 22.11 18.18
CA ASP A 957 12.87 22.19 19.08
C ASP A 957 12.94 21.00 20.06
N GLY A 958 12.21 19.91 19.77
CA GLY A 958 12.16 18.69 20.59
C GLY A 958 13.46 17.87 20.59
N ALA A 959 14.35 18.12 19.63
CA ALA A 959 15.67 17.51 19.51
C ALA A 959 16.62 18.44 18.75
N ASP A 960 17.92 18.18 18.84
CA ASP A 960 18.96 18.93 18.15
C ASP A 960 19.52 18.20 16.93
N PHE A 961 19.56 16.87 16.97
CA PHE A 961 20.03 16.03 15.86
C PHE A 961 19.28 14.69 15.81
N ALA A 962 19.18 14.10 14.61
CA ALA A 962 18.67 12.75 14.39
C ALA A 962 19.73 11.67 14.63
N THR A 963 19.32 10.44 14.97
CA THR A 963 20.23 9.34 15.36
C THR A 963 20.11 8.08 14.48
N PRO A 964 20.43 8.14 13.16
CA PRO A 964 20.43 6.95 12.31
C PRO A 964 21.39 5.87 12.83
N GLU A 965 20.83 4.75 13.26
CA GLU A 965 21.55 3.67 13.94
C GLU A 965 21.92 2.55 12.98
N GLN A 966 23.21 2.21 12.88
CA GLN A 966 23.73 1.07 12.09
C GLN A 966 23.27 1.04 10.62
N VAL A 967 22.85 2.19 10.08
CA VAL A 967 22.43 2.35 8.68
C VAL A 967 23.62 2.27 7.74
N LYS A 968 23.36 1.88 6.49
CA LYS A 968 24.39 1.80 5.45
C LYS A 968 24.70 3.20 4.89
N PRO A 969 25.92 3.41 4.34
CA PRO A 969 26.28 4.65 3.65
C PRO A 969 25.26 5.15 2.62
N SER A 970 24.63 4.24 1.87
CA SER A 970 23.61 4.58 0.85
C SER A 970 22.32 5.14 1.44
N GLU A 971 21.94 4.74 2.65
CA GLU A 971 20.70 5.14 3.32
C GLU A 971 20.83 6.54 3.95
N LEU A 972 22.03 6.90 4.43
CA LEU A 972 22.32 8.24 4.92
C LEU A 972 21.99 9.33 3.88
N GLN A 973 22.24 9.04 2.60
CA GLN A 973 21.99 9.95 1.49
C GLN A 973 20.49 10.13 1.18
N SER A 974 19.72 9.04 1.17
CA SER A 974 18.32 9.07 0.73
C SER A 974 17.36 9.53 1.84
N GLU A 975 17.75 9.42 3.11
CA GLU A 975 16.84 9.59 4.23
C GLU A 975 17.15 10.76 5.16
N TYR A 976 18.43 11.15 5.31
CA TYR A 976 18.87 12.13 6.33
C TYR A 976 19.60 13.35 5.75
N GLY A 977 19.75 13.43 4.41
CA GLY A 977 20.40 14.56 3.76
C GLY A 977 19.68 15.89 4.03
N GLY A 978 20.43 16.90 4.49
CA GLY A 978 19.92 18.26 4.71
C GLY A 978 19.42 18.57 6.13
N MET A 979 19.55 17.64 7.08
CA MET A 979 19.30 17.90 8.51
C MET A 979 20.50 17.53 9.38
N PRO A 980 20.64 18.10 10.60
CA PRO A 980 21.64 17.64 11.56
C PRO A 980 21.37 16.19 11.98
N PHE A 981 22.31 15.28 11.74
CA PHE A 981 22.23 13.90 12.19
C PHE A 981 23.59 13.37 12.68
N GLU A 982 23.56 12.44 13.62
CA GLU A 982 24.69 11.65 14.08
C GLU A 982 24.42 10.18 13.77
N THR A 983 25.14 9.58 12.82
CA THR A 983 25.05 8.13 12.66
C THR A 983 25.86 7.46 13.75
N CYS A 984 25.20 6.60 14.52
CA CYS A 984 25.86 5.78 15.54
C CYS A 984 26.19 4.42 14.92
N GLN A 985 27.46 4.05 15.02
CA GLN A 985 28.01 2.84 14.40
C GLN A 985 28.90 2.10 15.40
N THR A 986 28.93 0.78 15.31
CA THR A 986 29.84 -0.08 16.08
C THR A 986 31.02 -0.51 15.23
N PHE A 987 32.16 -0.88 15.84
CA PHE A 987 33.21 -1.58 15.10
C PHE A 987 32.77 -2.96 14.61
N SER A 988 31.78 -3.59 15.24
CA SER A 988 31.29 -4.94 14.93
C SER A 988 29.75 -4.97 14.89
N GLY A 989 29.09 -6.06 15.32
CA GLY A 989 27.64 -6.15 15.49
C GLY A 989 27.12 -5.77 16.89
N SER A 990 27.98 -5.39 17.83
CA SER A 990 27.62 -5.18 19.25
C SER A 990 28.08 -3.83 19.79
N TRP A 991 27.26 -3.19 20.64
CA TRP A 991 27.64 -1.95 21.35
C TRP A 991 28.50 -2.26 22.57
N GLY A 992 27.99 -3.07 23.50
CA GLY A 992 28.74 -3.57 24.64
C GLY A 992 29.83 -4.55 24.22
N TYR A 993 30.81 -4.77 25.10
CA TYR A 993 31.87 -5.74 24.86
C TYR A 993 31.28 -7.13 24.57
N PHE A 994 31.60 -7.67 23.39
CA PHE A 994 31.28 -9.03 22.99
C PHE A 994 32.58 -9.72 22.58
N ARG A 995 33.10 -10.59 23.47
CA ARG A 995 34.38 -11.27 23.28
C ARG A 995 34.41 -12.04 21.97
N ASP A 996 33.35 -12.79 21.70
CA ASP A 996 33.27 -13.80 20.64
C ASP A 996 32.65 -13.27 19.31
N GLU A 997 32.44 -11.95 19.20
CA GLU A 997 31.97 -11.29 17.96
C GLU A 997 33.10 -11.12 16.94
N ASN A 998 32.89 -11.60 15.72
CA ASN A 998 33.90 -11.68 14.66
C ASN A 998 33.60 -10.81 13.43
N SER A 999 32.44 -10.15 13.37
CA SER A 999 32.01 -9.28 12.25
C SER A 999 32.61 -7.87 12.28
N TRP A 1000 33.89 -7.75 12.65
CA TRP A 1000 34.56 -6.45 12.76
C TRP A 1000 34.73 -5.79 11.39
N LYS A 1001 34.30 -4.53 11.28
CA LYS A 1001 34.47 -3.67 10.12
C LYS A 1001 35.96 -3.42 9.88
N SER A 1002 36.36 -3.46 8.62
CA SER A 1002 37.69 -3.10 8.18
C SER A 1002 37.96 -1.60 8.37
N ASN A 1003 39.23 -1.22 8.45
CA ASN A 1003 39.66 0.19 8.50
C ASN A 1003 39.05 1.02 7.36
N ARG A 1004 38.95 0.43 6.16
CA ARG A 1004 38.35 1.07 4.99
C ARG A 1004 36.87 1.36 5.18
N GLU A 1005 36.12 0.42 5.72
CA GLU A 1005 34.68 0.59 5.99
C GLU A 1005 34.45 1.69 7.04
N LEU A 1006 35.27 1.73 8.09
CA LEU A 1006 35.18 2.75 9.14
C LEU A 1006 35.46 4.17 8.60
N LEU A 1007 36.49 4.33 7.77
CA LEU A 1007 36.76 5.60 7.09
C LEU A 1007 35.65 5.96 6.10
N THR A 1008 35.10 4.97 5.39
CA THR A 1008 33.98 5.18 4.46
C THR A 1008 32.75 5.71 5.19
N LEU A 1009 32.44 5.18 6.39
CA LEU A 1009 31.36 5.68 7.22
C LEU A 1009 31.57 7.14 7.62
N LEU A 1010 32.78 7.49 8.08
CA LEU A 1010 33.12 8.86 8.48
C LEU A 1010 32.99 9.84 7.30
N ILE A 1011 33.62 9.53 6.17
CA ILE A 1011 33.60 10.36 4.97
C ILE A 1011 32.18 10.52 4.45
N THR A 1012 31.40 9.43 4.42
CA THR A 1012 30.02 9.48 3.95
C THR A 1012 29.17 10.38 4.84
N ALA A 1013 29.24 10.23 6.17
CA ALA A 1013 28.48 11.07 7.09
C ALA A 1013 28.77 12.57 6.85
N VAL A 1014 30.05 12.94 6.77
CA VAL A 1014 30.47 14.35 6.54
C VAL A 1014 30.04 14.85 5.16
N SER A 1015 30.12 14.01 4.12
CA SER A 1015 29.68 14.35 2.75
C SER A 1015 28.17 14.64 2.64
N LYS A 1016 27.41 14.34 3.71
CA LYS A 1016 25.97 14.61 3.86
C LYS A 1016 25.67 15.57 5.01
N SER A 1017 26.67 16.31 5.48
CA SER A 1017 26.54 17.30 6.55
C SER A 1017 26.22 16.72 7.93
N GLY A 1018 26.39 15.41 8.12
CA GLY A 1018 26.19 14.72 9.40
C GLY A 1018 27.50 14.38 10.12
N ASN A 1019 27.34 13.77 11.29
CA ASN A 1019 28.41 13.32 12.16
C ASN A 1019 28.45 11.79 12.25
N LEU A 1020 29.62 11.24 12.58
CA LEU A 1020 29.80 9.83 12.96
C LEU A 1020 30.13 9.77 14.46
N ILE A 1021 29.37 9.00 15.22
CA ILE A 1021 29.79 8.56 16.56
C ILE A 1021 30.09 7.07 16.50
N LEU A 1022 31.35 6.71 16.78
CA LEU A 1022 31.85 5.35 16.61
C LEU A 1022 32.08 4.69 17.98
N ASN A 1023 31.42 3.56 18.20
CA ASN A 1023 31.34 2.92 19.50
C ASN A 1023 32.52 2.01 19.83
N VAL A 1024 33.05 2.13 21.05
CA VAL A 1024 33.93 1.15 21.72
C VAL A 1024 33.17 0.50 22.89
N GLY A 1025 33.23 -0.83 22.99
CA GLY A 1025 32.78 -1.59 24.16
C GLY A 1025 33.97 -2.06 25.01
N PRO A 1026 34.31 -1.41 26.14
CA PRO A 1026 35.44 -1.80 26.98
C PRO A 1026 35.18 -3.13 27.70
N THR A 1027 36.25 -3.87 27.98
CA THR A 1027 36.15 -5.12 28.74
C THR A 1027 35.69 -4.88 30.18
N ALA A 1028 35.25 -5.92 30.89
CA ALA A 1028 34.91 -5.82 32.31
C ALA A 1028 36.03 -5.29 33.20
N ARG A 1029 37.29 -5.47 32.79
CA ARG A 1029 38.45 -4.93 33.50
C ARG A 1029 38.68 -3.45 33.24
N GLY A 1030 38.04 -2.85 32.24
CA GLY A 1030 38.10 -1.41 31.96
C GLY A 1030 39.15 -0.97 30.93
N TYR A 1031 39.63 -1.87 30.07
CA TYR A 1031 40.48 -1.51 28.93
C TYR A 1031 39.78 -1.80 27.59
N PHE A 1032 40.19 -1.11 26.53
CA PHE A 1032 39.68 -1.35 25.17
C PHE A 1032 40.28 -2.63 24.57
N ASP A 1033 39.44 -3.46 23.95
CA ASP A 1033 39.89 -4.66 23.23
C ASP A 1033 40.94 -4.31 22.16
N TYR A 1034 41.95 -5.17 21.98
CA TYR A 1034 43.06 -4.91 21.06
C TYR A 1034 42.58 -4.62 19.62
N ARG A 1035 41.45 -5.21 19.20
CA ARG A 1035 40.84 -4.95 17.88
C ARG A 1035 40.34 -3.51 17.77
N ALA A 1036 39.72 -2.97 18.81
CA ALA A 1036 39.30 -1.57 18.85
C ALA A 1036 40.51 -0.63 18.89
N VAL A 1037 41.55 -0.96 19.65
CA VAL A 1037 42.80 -0.19 19.68
C VAL A 1037 43.43 -0.11 18.29
N HIS A 1038 43.57 -1.25 17.59
CA HIS A 1038 44.12 -1.27 16.24
C HIS A 1038 43.30 -0.47 15.23
N ALA A 1039 41.97 -0.53 15.32
CA ALA A 1039 41.08 0.24 14.44
C ALA A 1039 41.20 1.76 14.72
N LEU A 1040 41.24 2.16 16.00
CA LEU A 1040 41.44 3.56 16.40
C LEU A 1040 42.81 4.10 15.95
N ASP A 1041 43.88 3.32 16.12
CA ASP A 1041 45.22 3.68 15.66
C ASP A 1041 45.25 3.87 14.14
N SER A 1042 44.59 2.98 13.40
CA SER A 1042 44.51 3.04 11.94
C SER A 1042 43.74 4.28 11.45
N ILE A 1043 42.63 4.61 12.11
CA ILE A 1043 41.88 5.85 11.84
C ILE A 1043 42.75 7.07 12.19
N GLY A 1044 43.46 7.04 13.32
CA GLY A 1044 44.36 8.11 13.75
C GLY A 1044 45.47 8.40 12.75
N VAL A 1045 46.07 7.37 12.16
CA VAL A 1045 47.06 7.51 11.08
C VAL A 1045 46.46 8.24 9.88
N TRP A 1046 45.24 7.90 9.47
CA TRP A 1046 44.56 8.58 8.36
C TRP A 1046 44.20 10.03 8.71
N MET A 1047 43.64 10.26 9.90
CA MET A 1047 43.22 11.58 10.39
C MET A 1047 44.39 12.55 10.52
N LYS A 1048 45.58 12.08 10.93
CA LYS A 1048 46.81 12.89 11.01
C LYS A 1048 47.05 13.70 9.74
N TYR A 1049 46.80 13.09 8.58
CA TYR A 1049 47.04 13.70 7.27
C TYR A 1049 45.79 14.32 6.66
N ASN A 1050 44.60 13.78 6.93
CA ASN A 1050 43.38 14.13 6.18
C ASN A 1050 42.29 14.83 7.00
N GLN A 1051 42.53 15.16 8.28
CA GLN A 1051 41.53 15.78 9.15
C GLN A 1051 40.90 17.08 8.61
N GLN A 1052 41.62 17.83 7.75
CA GLN A 1052 41.10 19.05 7.11
C GLN A 1052 39.90 18.76 6.17
N ALA A 1053 39.78 17.54 5.66
CA ALA A 1053 38.67 17.09 4.84
C ALA A 1053 37.45 16.63 5.66
N ILE A 1054 37.56 16.66 7.00
CA ILE A 1054 36.53 16.22 7.94
C ILE A 1054 36.04 17.40 8.78
N TYR A 1055 36.94 18.06 9.52
CA TYR A 1055 36.53 19.12 10.44
C TYR A 1055 36.14 20.40 9.70
N GLY A 1056 35.01 20.96 10.09
CA GLY A 1056 34.39 22.11 9.43
C GLY A 1056 33.84 21.80 8.04
N CYS A 1057 33.93 20.54 7.58
CA CYS A 1057 33.40 20.15 6.29
C CYS A 1057 31.92 19.79 6.35
N THR A 1058 31.26 19.90 5.21
CA THR A 1058 29.84 19.63 5.00
C THR A 1058 29.63 19.04 3.60
N GLN A 1059 28.38 18.80 3.21
CA GLN A 1059 28.04 18.43 1.85
C GLN A 1059 28.51 19.49 0.83
N ALA A 1060 29.10 19.04 -0.28
CA ALA A 1060 29.52 19.94 -1.36
C ALA A 1060 28.33 20.63 -2.05
N PRO A 1061 28.47 21.89 -2.51
CA PRO A 1061 27.44 22.57 -3.28
C PRO A 1061 27.04 21.77 -4.52
N ALA A 1062 25.76 21.83 -4.90
CA ALA A 1062 25.17 20.97 -5.93
C ALA A 1062 25.82 21.07 -7.33
N GLU A 1063 26.49 22.19 -7.61
CA GLU A 1063 27.24 22.43 -8.84
C GLU A 1063 28.54 21.62 -8.95
N TYR A 1064 29.01 21.01 -7.85
CA TYR A 1064 30.20 20.18 -7.79
C TYR A 1064 29.80 18.72 -7.66
N LYS A 1065 29.83 18.00 -8.78
CA LYS A 1065 29.52 16.57 -8.82
C LYS A 1065 30.74 15.75 -8.43
N ALA A 1066 30.52 14.70 -7.64
CA ALA A 1066 31.54 13.70 -7.35
C ALA A 1066 31.75 12.83 -8.59
N PRO A 1067 32.99 12.60 -9.04
CA PRO A 1067 33.32 11.54 -9.98
C PRO A 1067 32.89 10.15 -9.47
N GLU A 1068 32.76 9.20 -10.39
CA GLU A 1068 32.51 7.79 -10.04
C GLU A 1068 33.56 7.28 -9.05
N ASN A 1069 33.15 6.43 -8.11
CA ASN A 1069 34.01 5.88 -7.06
C ASN A 1069 34.73 6.91 -6.18
N THR A 1070 34.15 8.11 -6.04
CA THR A 1070 34.65 9.16 -5.14
C THR A 1070 33.54 9.75 -4.27
N LEU A 1071 33.93 10.46 -3.21
CA LEU A 1071 33.03 11.28 -2.40
C LEU A 1071 33.59 12.70 -2.27
N LEU A 1072 32.71 13.68 -2.07
CA LEU A 1072 33.09 15.07 -1.84
C LEU A 1072 32.74 15.51 -0.42
N THR A 1073 33.68 16.16 0.25
CA THR A 1073 33.39 17.02 1.40
C THR A 1073 33.81 18.45 1.08
N TYR A 1074 33.15 19.43 1.69
CA TYR A 1074 33.36 20.84 1.38
C TYR A 1074 33.52 21.65 2.65
N ASN A 1075 34.59 22.46 2.73
CA ASN A 1075 34.76 23.42 3.81
C ASN A 1075 34.25 24.80 3.35
N PRO A 1076 33.13 25.31 3.92
CA PRO A 1076 32.54 26.58 3.50
C PRO A 1076 33.36 27.80 3.93
N VAL A 1077 34.19 27.68 4.96
CA VAL A 1077 35.03 28.79 5.46
C VAL A 1077 36.21 29.01 4.54
N THR A 1078 36.91 27.93 4.18
CA THR A 1078 38.09 28.02 3.32
C THR A 1078 37.76 27.93 1.83
N LYS A 1079 36.49 27.68 1.49
CA LYS A 1079 36.01 27.39 0.12
C LYS A 1079 36.83 26.31 -0.58
N LYS A 1080 37.10 25.20 0.12
CA LYS A 1080 37.87 24.06 -0.40
C LYS A 1080 36.98 22.84 -0.57
N ILE A 1081 37.16 22.12 -1.68
CA ILE A 1081 36.55 20.81 -1.91
C ILE A 1081 37.61 19.74 -1.68
N TYR A 1082 37.23 18.68 -0.99
CA TYR A 1082 38.05 17.51 -0.76
C TYR A 1082 37.42 16.32 -1.48
N LEU A 1083 38.16 15.79 -2.45
CA LEU A 1083 37.79 14.64 -3.25
C LEU A 1083 38.42 13.39 -2.64
N HIS A 1084 37.59 12.54 -2.04
CA HIS A 1084 37.98 11.29 -1.41
C HIS A 1084 37.97 10.17 -2.44
N LEU A 1085 39.13 9.56 -2.69
CA LEU A 1085 39.30 8.51 -3.70
C LEU A 1085 38.92 7.15 -3.12
N MET A 1086 37.63 6.83 -3.19
CA MET A 1086 37.06 5.59 -2.63
C MET A 1086 37.50 4.34 -3.39
N GLN A 1087 38.03 4.49 -4.60
CA GLN A 1087 38.84 3.49 -5.30
C GLN A 1087 40.04 4.19 -5.97
N TYR A 1088 41.13 3.45 -6.17
CA TYR A 1088 42.36 3.95 -6.80
C TYR A 1088 42.84 2.94 -7.85
N ASP A 1089 42.01 2.71 -8.84
CA ASP A 1089 42.21 1.76 -9.94
C ASP A 1089 42.26 2.46 -11.31
N GLN A 1090 41.96 3.75 -11.36
CA GLN A 1090 42.02 4.57 -12.56
C GLN A 1090 43.32 5.39 -12.64
N SER A 1091 43.84 5.60 -13.85
CA SER A 1091 45.00 6.48 -14.09
C SER A 1091 44.60 7.94 -14.34
N THR A 1092 43.32 8.18 -14.64
CA THR A 1092 42.74 9.51 -14.84
C THR A 1092 41.34 9.59 -14.22
N LEU A 1093 40.98 10.77 -13.72
CA LEU A 1093 39.66 11.10 -13.17
C LEU A 1093 39.07 12.30 -13.90
N THR A 1094 37.80 12.22 -14.29
CA THR A 1094 37.10 13.34 -14.93
C THR A 1094 36.24 14.09 -13.91
N LEU A 1095 36.54 15.36 -13.69
CA LEU A 1095 35.75 16.30 -12.90
C LEU A 1095 34.78 17.07 -13.82
N SER A 1096 33.53 16.62 -13.90
CA SER A 1096 32.55 17.21 -14.82
C SER A 1096 32.03 18.57 -14.34
N GLY A 1097 32.13 19.60 -15.18
CA GLY A 1097 31.70 20.96 -14.87
C GLY A 1097 32.67 21.78 -13.99
N TYR A 1098 33.93 21.34 -13.86
CA TYR A 1098 34.95 22.01 -13.03
C TYR A 1098 35.87 22.96 -13.81
N LYS A 1099 35.77 23.02 -15.15
CA LYS A 1099 36.62 23.91 -15.97
C LYS A 1099 36.44 25.36 -15.54
N GLY A 1100 37.55 26.06 -15.33
CA GLY A 1100 37.56 27.45 -14.85
C GLY A 1100 37.15 27.63 -13.37
N LYS A 1101 36.84 26.56 -12.64
CA LYS A 1101 36.43 26.63 -11.22
C LYS A 1101 37.55 26.25 -10.24
N ILE A 1102 38.59 25.58 -10.70
CA ILE A 1102 39.71 25.15 -9.86
C ILE A 1102 40.91 26.08 -10.07
N LYS A 1103 41.49 26.53 -8.95
CA LYS A 1103 42.72 27.33 -8.91
C LYS A 1103 43.94 26.43 -8.73
N TYR A 1104 43.84 25.44 -7.84
CA TYR A 1104 44.95 24.55 -7.49
C TYR A 1104 44.41 23.20 -7.02
N ALA A 1105 45.13 22.13 -7.34
CA ALA A 1105 44.81 20.77 -6.91
C ALA A 1105 46.06 20.11 -6.34
N GLN A 1106 45.94 19.47 -5.19
CA GLN A 1106 47.05 18.78 -4.52
C GLN A 1106 46.56 17.57 -3.76
N PHE A 1107 47.45 16.61 -3.50
CA PHE A 1107 47.17 15.61 -2.48
C PHE A 1107 47.22 16.23 -1.09
N LEU A 1108 46.23 15.92 -0.25
CA LEU A 1108 46.11 16.52 1.07
C LEU A 1108 47.20 16.04 2.04
N HIS A 1109 47.68 14.80 1.89
CA HIS A 1109 48.60 14.19 2.84
C HIS A 1109 50.04 14.72 2.78
N ASP A 1110 50.48 15.23 1.62
CA ASP A 1110 51.85 15.71 1.39
C ASP A 1110 51.95 17.06 0.67
N ASN A 1111 50.81 17.66 0.27
CA ASN A 1111 50.72 18.89 -0.53
C ASN A 1111 51.42 18.79 -1.90
N SER A 1112 51.61 17.59 -2.44
CA SER A 1112 52.14 17.43 -3.79
C SER A 1112 51.10 17.86 -4.83
N GLU A 1113 51.54 18.60 -5.85
CA GLU A 1113 50.68 19.09 -6.92
C GLU A 1113 50.05 17.94 -7.72
N ILE A 1114 48.75 18.06 -8.00
CA ILE A 1114 48.02 17.18 -8.92
C ILE A 1114 47.71 17.95 -10.20
N LYS A 1115 48.31 17.49 -11.30
CA LYS A 1115 48.09 18.10 -12.61
C LYS A 1115 46.70 17.77 -13.14
N TYR A 1116 46.06 18.79 -13.70
CA TYR A 1116 44.78 18.67 -14.39
C TYR A 1116 44.79 19.47 -15.69
N GLN A 1117 43.97 19.05 -16.65
CA GLN A 1117 43.83 19.69 -17.95
C GLN A 1117 42.37 19.66 -18.43
N PRO A 1118 41.91 20.62 -19.26
CA PRO A 1118 40.58 20.54 -19.87
C PRO A 1118 40.39 19.30 -20.74
N VAL A 1119 39.20 18.70 -20.72
CA VAL A 1119 38.82 17.59 -21.64
C VAL A 1119 38.40 18.18 -22.99
N GLY A 1120 39.34 18.81 -23.69
CA GLY A 1120 39.12 19.49 -24.97
C GLY A 1120 38.47 20.89 -24.86
N ASP A 1121 38.37 21.55 -26.00
CA ASP A 1121 38.00 22.97 -26.08
C ASP A 1121 36.50 23.22 -25.81
N ASN A 1122 35.64 22.28 -26.20
CA ASN A 1122 34.17 22.41 -26.16
C ASN A 1122 33.50 21.77 -24.93
N THR A 1123 34.26 21.29 -23.93
CA THR A 1123 33.69 20.76 -22.68
C THR A 1123 33.95 21.70 -21.51
N ASN A 1124 33.14 21.58 -20.46
CA ASN A 1124 33.35 22.24 -19.16
C ASN A 1124 34.02 21.32 -18.13
N ASP A 1125 34.69 20.27 -18.60
CA ASP A 1125 35.22 19.20 -17.74
C ASP A 1125 36.74 19.34 -17.59
N LEU A 1126 37.25 18.92 -16.42
CA LEU A 1126 38.68 18.77 -16.17
C LEU A 1126 39.03 17.30 -16.04
N GLN A 1127 40.20 16.91 -16.54
CA GLN A 1127 40.79 15.61 -16.29
C GLN A 1127 41.97 15.76 -15.35
N ILE A 1128 41.94 15.05 -14.23
CA ILE A 1128 43.06 14.84 -13.32
C ILE A 1128 43.81 13.58 -13.78
N LYS A 1129 45.14 13.65 -13.85
CA LYS A 1129 45.98 12.46 -14.00
C LYS A 1129 46.45 12.02 -12.62
N LEU A 1130 46.05 10.83 -12.21
CA LEU A 1130 46.46 10.26 -10.92
C LEU A 1130 47.89 9.71 -11.02
N PRO A 1131 48.80 10.07 -10.09
CA PRO A 1131 50.12 9.44 -10.00
C PRO A 1131 50.03 8.06 -9.32
N GLN A 1132 51.15 7.48 -8.88
CA GLN A 1132 51.10 6.23 -8.10
C GLN A 1132 50.31 6.42 -6.79
N LYS A 1133 49.51 5.41 -6.40
CA LYS A 1133 48.73 5.47 -5.15
C LYS A 1133 49.65 5.76 -3.96
N PRO A 1134 49.40 6.82 -3.18
CA PRO A 1134 50.16 7.06 -1.95
C PRO A 1134 49.85 6.00 -0.90
N ASN A 1135 50.74 5.83 0.09
CA ASN A 1135 50.54 4.88 1.20
C ASN A 1135 49.54 5.41 2.25
N VAL A 1136 48.32 5.68 1.79
CA VAL A 1136 47.17 6.16 2.56
C VAL A 1136 45.96 5.32 2.16
N GLU A 1137 45.18 4.85 3.13
CA GLU A 1137 44.04 3.93 2.90
C GLU A 1137 43.03 4.49 1.88
N ILE A 1138 42.57 5.73 2.10
CA ILE A 1138 41.74 6.52 1.19
C ILE A 1138 42.48 7.84 0.90
N PRO A 1139 43.14 7.97 -0.25
CA PRO A 1139 43.79 9.23 -0.64
C PRO A 1139 42.76 10.35 -0.85
N VAL A 1140 43.13 11.59 -0.50
CA VAL A 1140 42.27 12.77 -0.63
C VAL A 1140 42.97 13.82 -1.48
N ILE A 1141 42.29 14.33 -2.50
CA ILE A 1141 42.73 15.47 -3.29
C ILE A 1141 42.01 16.71 -2.78
N GLU A 1142 42.78 17.74 -2.40
CA GLU A 1142 42.27 19.06 -2.09
C GLU A 1142 42.17 19.89 -3.38
N LEU A 1143 41.00 20.46 -3.62
CA LEU A 1143 40.72 21.39 -4.71
C LEU A 1143 40.46 22.78 -4.12
N THR A 1144 41.38 23.70 -4.41
CA THR A 1144 41.18 25.13 -4.11
C THR A 1144 40.34 25.74 -5.22
N LEU A 1145 39.18 26.29 -4.86
CA LEU A 1145 38.26 26.90 -5.82
C LEU A 1145 38.74 28.29 -6.26
N GLN A 1146 38.33 28.70 -7.47
CA GLN A 1146 38.43 30.09 -7.89
C GLN A 1146 37.47 30.97 -7.05
N PRO A 1147 37.82 32.24 -6.78
CA PRO A 1147 37.06 33.13 -5.89
C PRO A 1147 35.59 33.32 -6.23
#